data_AF-A0A953V4C4-F1
#
_entry.id   AF-A0A953V4C4-F1
#
_cell.length_a   1.000
_cell.length_b   1.000
_cell.length_c   1.000
_cell.angle_alpha   90.00
_cell.angle_beta   90.00
_cell.angle_gamma   90.00
#
_symmetry.space_group_name_H-M   'P 1'
#
loop_
_entity.id
_entity.type
_entity.pdbx_description
1 polymer ?
#
loop_
_entity_poly.entity_id
_entity_poly.type
_entity_poly.pdbx_seq_one_letter_code
_entity_poly.pdbx_strand_id
1 'polypeptide(L)'
;MKLSRWLLLLAFLLMATTGRTQKTPRTPPAPNRTKLSPEADRWVAQTLKKMTLEEKIGQVFAVWCYGGFLSVESAEYQELLRDVQEKHIGSFAIQTQGSPLGIERGQVYPTAVLVNMLQSHAKIPLLIAADFERGTAMRLEEGTSFPHAMAVAATGRPEDAYTMGKITALEARAAGVPWVFGPDADVNSNPDNPIVNTRSFGEDPARVSEFVAAFVRGVEENGGLATAKHFPGHGDTSTDSHLDLPTVTSDRAHLDRVELAPFRAAIAAGASTIMTGHLSVPALEPDPDVPATMSSKITTDLLRGEMGFDGLVVTDALDMGGVTVRYSPGEVAVRSILAGADVLLVPPVLDAALEAVRDAVASGRIPMSRINEAVMRVLRAKAKLGLNKSKLVDLDALARNFDRPEFERAALDIAGRGVTLLRDDQHILPLDATKPMRALLVAVSGDNDAYPAEDLEKEIRWRVDSLATVRMDTRFVRADTVKLPSPDSYDLAIAAVFVRVADRKGSVGLPDDEAAVVDRLLASGKPVIVACFGSPYLVERFPAAKTWVAAFSTVDVAQRAVGRALFGQVPIGGRLPVNIPGAALLGAGLDLAASSMKLRASNAAPGSKLNDANLKSAYGVLDRAVADHAFPGGVLAVGYRGELLVHPFGRQTYDATSAAVTPDTIYDTASLTKAVVTTTLVAMQVEAGRLGLDLPVARYIPGWNDGPNPEWRRSVTLRHLLTHSSGLPAHKDYFLTIHSDREAIANICKEPLEYPPGTKTVYSDLDFMLLGEILERATGMTVDQLARERIFAPLGMTNTIFKPQEALASRIAPTENDATYRKRLLRGEVDDENAFAMGGVAAHAGMFATAPDLAVFCQMLLNGGIYAHKRLLTRATIAQFTAPQTLAANTRALGWMAPTTDSSSGHYFSARSFGHLGFTGTSIWIDPDRELFIILLTNRVYPTRANNKITAVRPAVHDAVIEALGLVSTAR
;
A
#
# COMPACT_ATOMS: atom_id res chain seq x y z
N MET A 1 -3.29 12.94 -68.47
CA MET A 1 -4.68 13.33 -68.08
C MET A 1 -5.54 12.09 -67.82
N LYS A 2 -5.39 11.44 -66.65
CA LYS A 2 -6.28 10.38 -66.12
C LYS A 2 -5.77 9.95 -64.73
N LEU A 3 -5.55 10.92 -63.84
CA LEU A 3 -5.19 10.63 -62.43
C LEU A 3 -5.71 11.67 -61.41
N SER A 4 -6.50 12.67 -61.84
CA SER A 4 -7.06 13.69 -60.93
C SER A 4 -8.54 13.50 -60.59
N ARG A 5 -9.21 12.44 -61.07
CA ARG A 5 -10.64 12.18 -60.80
C ARG A 5 -10.90 11.18 -59.66
N TRP A 6 -9.91 10.39 -59.24
CA TRP A 6 -10.09 9.42 -58.15
C TRP A 6 -9.70 9.96 -56.77
N LEU A 7 -8.86 10.99 -56.69
CA LEU A 7 -8.49 11.65 -55.44
C LEU A 7 -9.56 12.63 -54.92
N LEU A 8 -10.37 13.21 -55.81
CA LEU A 8 -11.47 14.12 -55.43
C LEU A 8 -12.74 13.38 -54.95
N LEU A 9 -12.94 12.11 -55.36
CA LEU A 9 -14.07 11.31 -54.87
C LEU A 9 -13.80 10.63 -53.52
N LEU A 10 -12.53 10.33 -53.19
CA LEU A 10 -12.19 9.83 -51.86
C LEU A 10 -12.21 10.93 -50.78
N ALA A 11 -11.90 12.18 -51.15
CA ALA A 11 -11.99 13.32 -50.24
C ALA A 11 -13.45 13.74 -49.93
N PHE A 12 -14.38 13.55 -50.87
CA PHE A 12 -15.79 13.88 -50.65
C PHE A 12 -16.59 12.78 -49.92
N LEU A 13 -16.13 11.51 -49.94
CA LEU A 13 -16.75 10.45 -49.14
C LEU A 13 -16.25 10.39 -47.69
N LEU A 14 -15.17 11.10 -47.35
CA LEU A 14 -14.63 11.20 -45.98
C LEU A 14 -15.01 12.50 -45.24
N MET A 15 -15.73 13.43 -45.88
CA MET A 15 -16.19 14.68 -45.25
C MET A 15 -17.73 14.82 -45.14
N ALA A 16 -18.49 13.75 -45.44
CA ALA A 16 -19.96 13.76 -45.37
C ALA A 16 -20.55 12.97 -44.19
N THR A 17 -19.79 12.74 -43.12
CA THR A 17 -20.28 12.07 -41.89
C THR A 17 -19.92 12.83 -40.61
N THR A 18 -20.10 14.14 -40.55
CA THR A 18 -20.04 14.91 -39.29
C THR A 18 -21.10 16.01 -39.25
N GLY A 19 -22.35 15.61 -39.52
CA GLY A 19 -23.53 16.45 -39.39
C GLY A 19 -24.66 15.73 -38.65
N ARG A 20 -24.33 14.95 -37.60
CA ARG A 20 -25.35 14.52 -36.64
C ARG A 20 -25.43 15.60 -35.58
N THR A 21 -26.51 16.38 -35.62
CA THR A 21 -27.07 17.00 -34.41
C THR A 21 -26.95 15.97 -33.29
N GLN A 22 -26.13 16.26 -32.27
CA GLN A 22 -26.11 15.48 -31.04
C GLN A 22 -27.53 15.52 -30.47
N LYS A 23 -28.34 14.53 -30.82
CA LYS A 23 -29.45 14.14 -29.98
C LYS A 23 -28.78 13.78 -28.67
N THR A 24 -29.09 14.55 -27.63
CA THR A 24 -28.87 14.19 -26.24
C THR A 24 -29.06 12.68 -26.11
N PRO A 25 -28.08 11.94 -25.57
CA PRO A 25 -28.22 10.50 -25.44
C PRO A 25 -29.49 10.26 -24.63
N ARG A 26 -30.51 9.67 -25.28
CA ARG A 26 -31.68 9.19 -24.58
C ARG A 26 -31.18 8.08 -23.68
N THR A 27 -31.03 8.40 -22.41
CA THR A 27 -30.77 7.45 -21.32
C THR A 27 -31.71 6.27 -21.51
N PRO A 28 -31.21 5.02 -21.55
CA PRO A 28 -32.10 3.86 -21.47
C PRO A 28 -32.97 4.04 -20.23
N PRO A 29 -34.29 3.75 -20.26
CA PRO A 29 -35.08 3.80 -19.04
C PRO A 29 -34.43 2.86 -18.03
N ALA A 30 -34.11 3.39 -16.85
CA ALA A 30 -33.50 2.61 -15.78
C ALA A 30 -34.38 1.36 -15.54
N PRO A 31 -33.81 0.15 -15.45
CA PRO A 31 -34.57 -1.01 -15.03
C PRO A 31 -35.24 -0.66 -13.69
N ASN A 32 -36.52 -0.97 -13.56
CA ASN A 32 -37.34 -0.62 -12.39
C ASN A 32 -36.88 -1.48 -11.19
N ARG A 33 -35.72 -1.14 -10.61
CA ARG A 33 -34.95 -1.90 -9.60
C ARG A 33 -35.56 -1.88 -8.19
N THR A 34 -36.72 -1.24 -8.02
CA THR A 34 -37.43 -1.10 -6.75
C THR A 34 -38.53 -2.16 -6.52
N LYS A 35 -38.78 -3.05 -7.48
CA LYS A 35 -39.77 -4.12 -7.31
C LYS A 35 -39.17 -5.34 -6.60
N LEU A 36 -39.66 -5.59 -5.39
CA LEU A 36 -39.42 -6.83 -4.67
C LEU A 36 -39.96 -8.02 -5.46
N SER A 37 -39.47 -9.22 -5.15
CA SER A 37 -40.09 -10.44 -5.67
C SER A 37 -41.53 -10.58 -5.16
N PRO A 38 -42.44 -11.24 -5.91
CA PRO A 38 -43.81 -11.46 -5.43
C PRO A 38 -43.89 -12.21 -4.09
N GLU A 39 -42.91 -13.06 -3.78
CA GLU A 39 -42.78 -13.73 -2.49
C GLU A 39 -42.46 -12.74 -1.36
N ALA A 40 -41.49 -11.84 -1.59
CA ALA A 40 -41.13 -10.79 -0.65
C ALA A 40 -42.29 -9.81 -0.42
N ASP A 41 -43.00 -9.38 -1.47
CA ASP A 41 -44.18 -8.52 -1.32
C ASP A 41 -45.28 -9.21 -0.49
N ARG A 42 -45.52 -10.52 -0.69
CA ARG A 42 -46.46 -11.29 0.14
C ARG A 42 -46.01 -11.36 1.59
N TRP A 43 -44.72 -11.58 1.84
CA TRP A 43 -44.17 -11.61 3.20
C TRP A 43 -44.37 -10.26 3.90
N VAL A 44 -44.10 -9.14 3.23
CA VAL A 44 -44.32 -7.78 3.77
C VAL A 44 -45.79 -7.60 4.15
N ALA A 45 -46.72 -7.86 3.23
CA ALA A 45 -48.15 -7.65 3.46
C ALA A 45 -48.71 -8.55 4.58
N GLN A 46 -48.30 -9.82 4.62
CA GLN A 46 -48.74 -10.75 5.66
C GLN A 46 -48.15 -10.44 7.03
N THR A 47 -46.88 -10.03 7.09
CA THR A 47 -46.22 -9.64 8.34
C THR A 47 -46.90 -8.40 8.90
N LEU A 48 -47.04 -7.33 8.11
CA LEU A 48 -47.68 -6.09 8.55
C LEU A 48 -49.11 -6.30 9.08
N LYS A 49 -49.89 -7.16 8.43
CA LYS A 49 -51.27 -7.47 8.84
C LYS A 49 -51.34 -8.17 10.20
N LYS A 50 -50.32 -8.96 10.56
CA LYS A 50 -50.27 -9.76 11.79
C LYS A 50 -49.68 -8.99 12.98
N MET A 51 -49.05 -7.84 12.75
CA MET A 51 -48.38 -7.09 13.80
C MET A 51 -49.37 -6.36 14.72
N THR A 52 -49.10 -6.39 16.02
CA THR A 52 -49.76 -5.54 17.02
C THR A 52 -49.35 -4.06 16.85
N LEU A 53 -50.02 -3.15 17.57
CA LEU A 53 -49.61 -1.74 17.59
C LEU A 53 -48.19 -1.58 18.14
N GLU A 54 -47.90 -2.21 19.28
CA GLU A 54 -46.57 -2.16 19.91
C GLU A 54 -45.47 -2.71 18.99
N GLU A 55 -45.72 -3.83 18.30
CA GLU A 55 -44.78 -4.36 17.31
C GLU A 55 -44.55 -3.35 16.19
N LYS A 56 -45.59 -2.66 15.71
CA LYS A 56 -45.46 -1.64 14.66
C LYS A 56 -44.68 -0.41 15.12
N ILE A 57 -44.93 0.05 16.35
CA ILE A 57 -44.20 1.18 16.93
C ILE A 57 -42.73 0.82 17.10
N GLY A 58 -42.41 -0.36 17.66
CA GLY A 58 -41.02 -0.79 17.81
C GLY A 58 -40.24 -0.85 16.48
N GLN A 59 -40.91 -1.22 15.39
CA GLN A 59 -40.27 -1.28 14.07
C GLN A 59 -39.82 0.07 13.51
N VAL A 60 -40.35 1.21 13.99
CA VAL A 60 -39.95 2.54 13.53
C VAL A 60 -38.78 3.14 14.32
N PHE A 61 -38.19 2.39 15.25
CA PHE A 61 -37.02 2.85 16.02
C PHE A 61 -35.74 2.10 15.66
N ALA A 62 -34.63 2.84 15.71
CA ALA A 62 -33.28 2.31 15.71
C ALA A 62 -32.53 2.77 16.97
N VAL A 63 -31.74 1.91 17.60
CA VAL A 63 -30.97 2.26 18.82
C VAL A 63 -29.49 1.92 18.66
N TRP A 64 -28.63 2.55 19.47
CA TRP A 64 -27.20 2.26 19.46
C TRP A 64 -26.89 0.85 19.97
N CYS A 65 -25.86 0.26 19.40
CA CYS A 65 -25.25 -0.97 19.87
C CYS A 65 -23.74 -0.89 19.64
N TYR A 66 -22.94 -1.39 20.59
CA TYR A 66 -21.50 -1.51 20.41
C TYR A 66 -21.14 -2.92 19.93
N GLY A 67 -20.36 -3.01 18.85
CA GLY A 67 -19.93 -4.26 18.22
C GLY A 67 -18.81 -4.99 18.98
N GLY A 68 -18.97 -5.19 20.29
CA GLY A 68 -17.98 -5.79 21.17
C GLY A 68 -18.44 -7.10 21.81
N PHE A 69 -17.54 -7.74 22.56
CA PHE A 69 -17.91 -8.87 23.40
C PHE A 69 -18.84 -8.41 24.53
N LEU A 70 -19.99 -9.07 24.67
CA LEU A 70 -20.90 -8.89 25.79
C LEU A 70 -21.18 -10.26 26.42
N SER A 71 -21.06 -10.34 27.76
CA SER A 71 -21.54 -11.50 28.49
C SER A 71 -23.06 -11.55 28.43
N VAL A 72 -23.64 -12.73 28.27
CA VAL A 72 -25.11 -12.89 28.22
C VAL A 72 -25.80 -12.49 29.53
N GLU A 73 -25.06 -12.35 30.64
CA GLU A 73 -25.59 -11.88 31.92
C GLU A 73 -25.32 -10.38 32.17
N SER A 74 -24.61 -9.70 31.25
CA SER A 74 -24.30 -8.27 31.42
C SER A 74 -25.57 -7.42 31.29
N ALA A 75 -25.59 -6.30 32.02
CA ALA A 75 -26.73 -5.38 32.00
C ALA A 75 -26.98 -4.84 30.58
N GLU A 76 -25.91 -4.54 29.85
CA GLU A 76 -25.95 -4.04 28.48
C GLU A 76 -26.55 -5.06 27.52
N TYR A 77 -26.16 -6.34 27.61
CA TYR A 77 -26.78 -7.38 26.78
C TYR A 77 -28.26 -7.60 27.12
N GLN A 78 -28.59 -7.61 28.41
CA GLN A 78 -29.97 -7.77 28.86
C GLN A 78 -30.86 -6.59 28.42
N GLU A 79 -30.32 -5.38 28.36
CA GLU A 79 -31.01 -4.21 27.82
C GLU A 79 -31.28 -4.35 26.30
N LEU A 80 -30.26 -4.74 25.51
CA LEU A 80 -30.45 -5.01 24.08
C LEU A 80 -31.49 -6.12 23.85
N LEU A 81 -31.49 -7.15 24.69
CA LEU A 81 -32.46 -8.24 24.60
C LEU A 81 -33.89 -7.76 24.94
N ARG A 82 -34.03 -6.90 25.96
CA ARG A 82 -35.31 -6.24 26.29
C ARG A 82 -35.82 -5.39 25.13
N ASP A 83 -34.94 -4.63 24.51
CA ASP A 83 -35.28 -3.80 23.35
C ASP A 83 -35.80 -4.67 22.18
N VAL A 84 -35.20 -5.84 21.93
CA VAL A 84 -35.67 -6.78 20.91
C VAL A 84 -37.00 -7.47 21.30
N GLN A 85 -37.08 -8.02 22.51
CA GLN A 85 -38.17 -8.93 22.89
C GLN A 85 -39.40 -8.22 23.42
N GLU A 86 -39.23 -7.18 24.23
CA GLU A 86 -40.32 -6.47 24.91
C GLU A 86 -40.70 -5.20 24.15
N LYS A 87 -39.72 -4.42 23.69
CA LYS A 87 -39.97 -3.14 22.98
C LYS A 87 -40.07 -3.30 21.46
N HIS A 88 -39.81 -4.50 20.94
CA HIS A 88 -39.93 -4.88 19.53
C HIS A 88 -39.13 -3.98 18.56
N ILE A 89 -37.97 -3.48 19.00
CA ILE A 89 -37.12 -2.58 18.22
C ILE A 89 -36.77 -3.20 16.87
N GLY A 90 -36.99 -2.42 15.81
CA GLY A 90 -36.83 -2.88 14.43
C GLY A 90 -35.42 -2.87 13.90
N SER A 91 -34.57 -2.02 14.47
CA SER A 91 -33.24 -1.72 13.93
C SER A 91 -32.22 -1.39 15.01
N PHE A 92 -30.93 -1.62 14.72
CA PHE A 92 -29.81 -1.21 15.55
C PHE A 92 -28.77 -0.50 14.69
N ALA A 93 -28.02 0.43 15.26
CA ALA A 93 -26.88 1.08 14.63
C ALA A 93 -25.60 0.78 15.42
N ILE A 94 -24.57 0.26 14.74
CA ILE A 94 -23.26 -0.02 15.34
C ILE A 94 -22.49 1.29 15.51
N GLN A 95 -22.10 1.59 16.75
CA GLN A 95 -21.31 2.76 17.10
C GLN A 95 -19.95 2.37 17.68
N THR A 96 -19.04 3.34 17.73
CA THR A 96 -17.77 3.26 18.45
C THR A 96 -17.91 3.76 19.88
N GLN A 97 -17.01 3.33 20.76
CA GLN A 97 -16.91 3.87 22.13
C GLN A 97 -15.75 4.87 22.25
N GLY A 98 -15.87 5.85 23.14
CA GLY A 98 -14.79 6.75 23.49
C GLY A 98 -13.96 6.17 24.64
N SER A 99 -12.64 6.32 24.57
CA SER A 99 -11.73 5.96 25.66
C SER A 99 -10.64 7.03 25.86
N PRO A 100 -9.88 6.99 26.97
CA PRO A 100 -8.76 7.90 27.19
C PRO A 100 -7.72 7.86 26.05
N LEU A 101 -7.58 6.72 25.37
CA LEU A 101 -6.62 6.48 24.29
C LEU A 101 -7.16 6.81 22.90
N GLY A 102 -8.45 7.15 22.77
CA GLY A 102 -9.04 7.53 21.49
C GLY A 102 -10.42 6.91 21.29
N ILE A 103 -10.70 6.51 20.05
CA ILE A 103 -11.96 5.86 19.66
C ILE A 103 -11.73 4.35 19.61
N GLU A 104 -12.54 3.59 20.32
CA GLU A 104 -12.57 2.12 20.30
C GLU A 104 -13.62 1.65 19.30
N ARG A 105 -13.17 0.86 18.32
CA ARG A 105 -14.03 0.26 17.30
C ARG A 105 -14.46 -1.15 17.71
N GLY A 106 -15.60 -1.59 17.19
CA GLY A 106 -16.03 -2.98 17.37
C GLY A 106 -15.11 -3.95 16.63
N GLN A 107 -15.20 -5.24 16.94
CA GLN A 107 -14.47 -6.29 16.21
C GLN A 107 -15.45 -7.09 15.36
N VAL A 108 -15.04 -7.55 14.18
CA VAL A 108 -15.94 -8.20 13.21
C VAL A 108 -16.60 -9.46 13.76
N TYR A 109 -15.84 -10.32 14.46
CA TYR A 109 -16.37 -11.55 15.04
C TYR A 109 -17.36 -11.28 16.18
N PRO A 110 -17.00 -10.51 17.23
CA PRO A 110 -17.96 -10.11 18.27
C PRO A 110 -19.20 -9.40 17.71
N THR A 111 -19.04 -8.50 16.74
CA THR A 111 -20.17 -7.83 16.08
C THR A 111 -21.11 -8.83 15.42
N ALA A 112 -20.59 -9.74 14.59
CA ALA A 112 -21.40 -10.74 13.90
C ALA A 112 -22.08 -11.73 14.86
N VAL A 113 -21.39 -12.12 15.94
CA VAL A 113 -21.96 -12.97 17.00
C VAL A 113 -23.10 -12.25 17.71
N LEU A 114 -22.90 -11.00 18.10
CA LEU A 114 -23.93 -10.19 18.75
C LEU A 114 -25.14 -10.01 17.81
N VAL A 115 -24.91 -9.68 16.53
CA VAL A 115 -25.97 -9.61 15.52
C VAL A 115 -26.74 -10.93 15.42
N ASN A 116 -26.06 -12.08 15.38
CA ASN A 116 -26.72 -13.38 15.37
C ASN A 116 -27.54 -13.65 16.62
N MET A 117 -27.02 -13.30 17.80
CA MET A 117 -27.73 -13.42 19.06
C MET A 117 -29.02 -12.59 19.04
N LEU A 118 -28.93 -11.29 18.70
CA LEU A 118 -30.10 -10.41 18.60
C LEU A 118 -31.10 -10.89 17.53
N GLN A 119 -30.61 -11.30 16.35
CA GLN A 119 -31.45 -11.85 15.29
C GLN A 119 -32.16 -13.14 15.72
N SER A 120 -31.54 -13.99 16.54
CA SER A 120 -32.15 -15.23 17.02
C SER A 120 -33.35 -14.99 17.94
N HIS A 121 -33.31 -13.90 18.72
CA HIS A 121 -34.40 -13.49 19.61
C HIS A 121 -35.46 -12.62 18.91
N ALA A 122 -35.14 -12.02 17.76
CA ALA A 122 -36.03 -11.16 17.02
C ALA A 122 -37.12 -11.95 16.26
N LYS A 123 -38.40 -11.70 16.57
CA LYS A 123 -39.55 -12.28 15.85
C LYS A 123 -39.63 -11.80 14.40
N ILE A 124 -39.37 -10.52 14.19
CA ILE A 124 -39.23 -9.89 12.86
C ILE A 124 -37.73 -9.60 12.68
N PRO A 125 -37.10 -9.95 11.53
CA PRO A 125 -35.67 -9.74 11.34
C PRO A 125 -35.26 -8.30 11.61
N LEU A 126 -34.09 -8.06 12.22
CA LEU A 126 -33.58 -6.72 12.55
C LEU A 126 -32.87 -6.10 11.34
N LEU A 127 -32.95 -4.78 11.16
CA LEU A 127 -32.01 -4.04 10.31
C LEU A 127 -30.82 -3.59 11.16
N ILE A 128 -29.61 -3.85 10.71
CA ILE A 128 -28.39 -3.40 11.41
C ILE A 128 -27.64 -2.44 10.49
N ALA A 129 -27.37 -1.24 11.00
CA ALA A 129 -26.74 -0.16 10.28
C ALA A 129 -25.42 0.27 10.91
N ALA A 130 -24.61 1.02 10.16
CA ALA A 130 -23.42 1.70 10.67
C ALA A 130 -22.99 2.82 9.71
N ASP A 131 -22.28 3.81 10.24
CA ASP A 131 -21.55 4.76 9.40
C ASP A 131 -20.32 4.09 8.79
N PHE A 132 -20.43 3.73 7.52
CA PHE A 132 -19.32 3.22 6.72
C PHE A 132 -19.00 4.18 5.57
N GLU A 133 -18.95 5.48 5.88
CA GLU A 133 -18.60 6.54 4.90
C GLU A 133 -17.23 6.34 4.28
N ARG A 134 -16.31 5.65 4.98
CA ARG A 134 -14.94 5.37 4.55
C ARG A 134 -14.55 3.91 4.68
N GLY A 135 -15.49 3.01 4.38
CA GLY A 135 -15.33 1.56 4.54
C GLY A 135 -15.74 1.06 5.93
N THR A 136 -15.69 -0.25 6.11
CA THR A 136 -16.14 -0.90 7.36
C THR A 136 -15.21 -0.60 8.54
N ALA A 137 -13.92 -0.34 8.25
CA ALA A 137 -12.92 0.11 9.22
C ALA A 137 -13.23 1.47 9.89
N MET A 138 -14.30 2.15 9.48
CA MET A 138 -14.81 3.32 10.19
C MET A 138 -15.38 2.96 11.57
N ARG A 139 -16.02 1.79 11.71
CA ARG A 139 -16.63 1.33 12.97
C ARG A 139 -16.09 -0.01 13.47
N LEU A 140 -15.44 -0.79 12.60
CA LEU A 140 -14.83 -2.07 12.94
C LEU A 140 -13.29 -1.96 12.95
N GLU A 141 -12.61 -2.75 13.76
CA GLU A 141 -11.14 -2.85 13.76
C GLU A 141 -10.63 -3.56 12.51
N GLU A 142 -11.32 -4.62 12.08
CA GLU A 142 -11.07 -5.31 10.82
C GLU A 142 -11.94 -4.74 9.68
N GLY A 143 -11.47 -4.91 8.44
CA GLY A 143 -12.13 -4.46 7.21
C GLY A 143 -11.35 -3.40 6.47
N THR A 144 -11.80 -3.10 5.25
CA THR A 144 -11.07 -2.21 4.36
C THR A 144 -11.24 -0.74 4.77
N SER A 145 -10.12 -0.06 5.00
CA SER A 145 -10.05 1.39 5.27
C SER A 145 -9.91 2.19 3.96
N PHE A 146 -10.88 3.04 3.64
CA PHE A 146 -10.80 3.96 2.49
C PHE A 146 -10.45 5.38 2.94
N PRO A 147 -9.89 6.23 2.06
CA PRO A 147 -9.78 7.65 2.35
C PRO A 147 -11.18 8.31 2.39
N HIS A 148 -11.27 9.49 3.01
CA HIS A 148 -12.50 10.28 3.02
C HIS A 148 -12.93 10.70 1.60
N ALA A 149 -14.23 10.99 1.44
CA ALA A 149 -14.86 11.23 0.14
C ALA A 149 -14.16 12.30 -0.71
N MET A 150 -13.64 13.36 -0.08
CA MET A 150 -12.91 14.42 -0.79
C MET A 150 -11.63 13.89 -1.46
N ALA A 151 -10.91 12.97 -0.83
CA ALA A 151 -9.74 12.32 -1.45
C ALA A 151 -10.16 11.41 -2.61
N VAL A 152 -11.32 10.74 -2.50
CA VAL A 152 -11.87 9.92 -3.60
C VAL A 152 -12.27 10.82 -4.76
N ALA A 153 -12.86 11.99 -4.51
CA ALA A 153 -13.20 12.96 -5.54
C ALA A 153 -11.96 13.55 -6.23
N ALA A 154 -10.88 13.76 -5.48
CA ALA A 154 -9.61 14.27 -6.00
C ALA A 154 -8.99 13.36 -7.06
N THR A 155 -9.37 12.09 -7.12
CA THR A 155 -8.98 11.16 -8.21
C THR A 155 -9.54 11.57 -9.58
N GLY A 156 -10.61 12.38 -9.60
CA GLY A 156 -11.37 12.71 -10.80
C GLY A 156 -12.29 11.60 -11.31
N ARG A 157 -12.34 10.42 -10.65
CA ARG A 157 -12.94 9.19 -11.16
C ARG A 157 -14.12 8.70 -10.30
N PRO A 158 -15.37 8.89 -10.73
CA PRO A 158 -16.54 8.32 -10.03
C PRO A 158 -16.49 6.79 -9.90
N GLU A 159 -15.74 6.08 -10.74
CA GLU A 159 -15.52 4.63 -10.61
C GLU A 159 -14.82 4.24 -9.29
N ASP A 160 -14.01 5.14 -8.73
CA ASP A 160 -13.35 4.92 -7.45
C ASP A 160 -14.37 4.98 -6.30
N ALA A 161 -15.36 5.87 -6.36
CA ALA A 161 -16.49 5.88 -5.41
C ALA A 161 -17.42 4.67 -5.58
N TYR A 162 -17.65 4.19 -6.80
CA TYR A 162 -18.37 2.92 -7.01
C TYR A 162 -17.62 1.75 -6.37
N THR A 163 -16.30 1.68 -6.56
CA THR A 163 -15.45 0.61 -5.99
C THR A 163 -15.47 0.63 -4.47
N MET A 164 -15.36 1.82 -3.88
CA MET A 164 -15.49 2.04 -2.44
C MET A 164 -16.85 1.56 -1.90
N GLY A 165 -17.96 1.99 -2.51
CA GLY A 165 -19.31 1.55 -2.10
C GLY A 165 -19.51 0.04 -2.25
N LYS A 166 -18.99 -0.56 -3.33
CA LYS A 166 -19.03 -2.00 -3.57
C LYS A 166 -18.32 -2.79 -2.48
N ILE A 167 -17.05 -2.46 -2.20
CA ILE A 167 -16.25 -3.19 -1.20
C ILE A 167 -16.87 -3.02 0.18
N THR A 168 -17.28 -1.79 0.52
CA THR A 168 -18.00 -1.49 1.78
C THR A 168 -19.22 -2.38 1.95
N ALA A 169 -20.08 -2.49 0.92
CA ALA A 169 -21.29 -3.33 1.01
C ALA A 169 -21.00 -4.83 1.14
N LEU A 170 -19.96 -5.33 0.46
CA LEU A 170 -19.58 -6.74 0.55
C LEU A 170 -19.13 -7.12 1.98
N GLU A 171 -18.27 -6.30 2.58
CA GLU A 171 -17.81 -6.50 3.96
C GLU A 171 -18.95 -6.25 4.96
N ALA A 172 -19.69 -5.15 4.82
CA ALA A 172 -20.81 -4.79 5.70
C ALA A 172 -21.86 -5.90 5.75
N ARG A 173 -22.21 -6.50 4.60
CA ARG A 173 -23.11 -7.64 4.53
C ARG A 173 -22.53 -8.89 5.19
N ALA A 174 -21.23 -9.13 5.03
CA ALA A 174 -20.56 -10.25 5.68
C ALA A 174 -20.56 -10.11 7.21
N ALA A 175 -20.41 -8.90 7.77
CA ALA A 175 -20.53 -8.65 9.21
C ALA A 175 -21.97 -8.65 9.75
N GLY A 176 -22.98 -8.74 8.88
CA GLY A 176 -24.39 -8.63 9.28
C GLY A 176 -24.87 -7.20 9.50
N VAL A 177 -24.17 -6.20 8.95
CA VAL A 177 -24.45 -4.76 9.06
C VAL A 177 -24.73 -4.15 7.67
N PRO A 178 -25.70 -4.66 6.88
CA PRO A 178 -25.82 -4.32 5.47
C PRO A 178 -26.42 -2.92 5.19
N TRP A 179 -26.86 -2.19 6.22
CA TRP A 179 -27.42 -0.85 6.05
C TRP A 179 -26.33 0.22 6.22
N VAL A 180 -25.85 0.74 5.11
CA VAL A 180 -24.70 1.67 5.05
C VAL A 180 -25.20 3.10 5.20
N PHE A 181 -24.82 3.77 6.29
CA PHE A 181 -25.04 5.21 6.46
C PHE A 181 -24.01 6.02 5.66
N GLY A 182 -24.11 5.93 4.33
CA GLY A 182 -23.31 6.65 3.35
C GLY A 182 -23.88 6.47 1.94
N PRO A 183 -23.54 7.37 1.00
CA PRO A 183 -22.51 8.40 1.14
C PRO A 183 -23.03 9.68 1.79
N ASP A 184 -22.13 10.50 2.31
CA ASP A 184 -22.41 11.92 2.51
C ASP A 184 -22.60 12.58 1.13
N ALA A 185 -23.73 13.24 0.95
CA ALA A 185 -24.21 13.86 -0.28
C ALA A 185 -24.25 15.39 -0.17
N ASP A 186 -23.75 15.95 0.91
CA ASP A 186 -23.67 17.38 1.12
C ASP A 186 -22.63 17.99 0.16
N VAL A 187 -22.95 19.17 -0.42
CA VAL A 187 -22.00 19.94 -1.24
C VAL A 187 -21.25 20.88 -0.31
N ASN A 188 -19.92 20.76 -0.20
CA ASN A 188 -19.12 21.61 0.69
C ASN A 188 -18.93 23.02 0.09
N SER A 189 -20.00 23.81 0.04
CA SER A 189 -20.01 25.20 -0.43
C SER A 189 -19.33 26.18 0.54
N ASN A 190 -19.25 25.81 1.82
CA ASN A 190 -18.63 26.60 2.87
C ASN A 190 -17.30 25.96 3.35
N PRO A 191 -16.14 26.60 3.12
CA PRO A 191 -14.84 26.11 3.60
C PRO A 191 -14.75 25.94 5.13
N ASP A 192 -15.49 26.78 5.87
CA ASP A 192 -15.47 26.80 7.35
C ASP A 192 -16.40 25.75 7.96
N ASN A 193 -17.09 24.95 7.14
CA ASN A 193 -18.00 23.92 7.63
C ASN A 193 -17.25 22.94 8.56
N PRO A 194 -17.63 22.84 9.85
CA PRO A 194 -16.85 22.08 10.83
C PRO A 194 -17.14 20.59 10.80
N ILE A 195 -18.18 20.14 10.07
CA ILE A 195 -18.73 18.79 10.18
C ILE A 195 -18.86 18.04 8.85
N VAL A 196 -18.96 18.72 7.71
CA VAL A 196 -18.98 18.14 6.35
C VAL A 196 -17.55 18.06 5.81
N ASN A 197 -16.99 19.17 5.33
CA ASN A 197 -15.58 19.28 4.93
C ASN A 197 -15.10 18.04 4.13
N THR A 198 -14.03 17.36 4.56
CA THR A 198 -13.49 16.15 3.91
C THR A 198 -14.48 14.98 3.72
N ARG A 199 -15.61 14.94 4.45
CA ARG A 199 -16.67 13.93 4.26
C ARG A 199 -17.49 14.15 2.99
N SER A 200 -17.52 15.37 2.46
CA SER A 200 -18.11 15.65 1.15
C SER A 200 -17.14 15.30 0.01
N PHE A 201 -17.70 15.00 -1.17
CA PHE A 201 -16.93 14.86 -2.39
C PHE A 201 -16.42 16.19 -2.96
N GLY A 202 -16.85 17.36 -2.48
CA GLY A 202 -16.34 18.65 -2.94
C GLY A 202 -17.39 19.76 -3.00
N GLU A 203 -17.10 20.82 -3.75
CA GLU A 203 -17.94 22.03 -3.81
C GLU A 203 -18.79 22.15 -5.10
N ASP A 204 -18.48 21.38 -6.15
CA ASP A 204 -19.25 21.41 -7.41
C ASP A 204 -20.43 20.43 -7.34
N PRO A 205 -21.70 20.91 -7.34
CA PRO A 205 -22.88 20.06 -7.21
C PRO A 205 -22.99 18.97 -8.28
N ALA A 206 -22.54 19.24 -9.52
CA ALA A 206 -22.59 18.27 -10.60
C ALA A 206 -21.60 17.14 -10.35
N ARG A 207 -20.37 17.47 -9.93
CA ARG A 207 -19.36 16.47 -9.59
C ARG A 207 -19.75 15.68 -8.34
N VAL A 208 -20.19 16.35 -7.28
CA VAL A 208 -20.69 15.67 -6.07
C VAL A 208 -21.81 14.68 -6.44
N SER A 209 -22.76 15.09 -7.28
CA SER A 209 -23.84 14.21 -7.78
C SER A 209 -23.33 12.96 -8.50
N GLU A 210 -22.29 13.07 -9.33
CA GLU A 210 -21.68 11.92 -10.02
C GLU A 210 -21.08 10.91 -9.05
N PHE A 211 -20.31 11.38 -8.06
CA PHE A 211 -19.67 10.52 -7.06
C PHE A 211 -20.68 9.89 -6.10
N VAL A 212 -21.67 10.66 -5.63
CA VAL A 212 -22.79 10.17 -4.80
C VAL A 212 -23.54 9.05 -5.54
N ALA A 213 -23.93 9.29 -6.79
CA ALA A 213 -24.63 8.28 -7.59
C ALA A 213 -23.77 7.03 -7.80
N ALA A 214 -22.45 7.18 -7.96
CA ALA A 214 -21.54 6.04 -8.12
C ALA A 214 -21.40 5.21 -6.84
N PHE A 215 -21.21 5.84 -5.68
CA PHE A 215 -21.16 5.15 -4.39
C PHE A 215 -22.48 4.43 -4.09
N VAL A 216 -23.63 5.10 -4.30
CA VAL A 216 -24.96 4.52 -4.14
C VAL A 216 -25.10 3.26 -4.98
N ARG A 217 -24.76 3.30 -6.28
CA ARG A 217 -24.77 2.10 -7.13
C ARG A 217 -23.83 1.01 -6.59
N GLY A 218 -22.63 1.39 -6.13
CA GLY A 218 -21.67 0.47 -5.53
C GLY A 218 -22.28 -0.34 -4.39
N VAL A 219 -22.98 0.33 -3.47
CA VAL A 219 -23.63 -0.33 -2.34
C VAL A 219 -24.86 -1.13 -2.77
N GLU A 220 -25.78 -0.51 -3.51
CA GLU A 220 -27.08 -1.08 -3.90
C GLU A 220 -26.95 -2.31 -4.80
N GLU A 221 -26.01 -2.30 -5.75
CA GLU A 221 -25.79 -3.42 -6.67
C GLU A 221 -25.07 -4.60 -6.01
N ASN A 222 -24.48 -4.41 -4.82
CA ASN A 222 -23.73 -5.43 -4.08
C ASN A 222 -24.41 -5.85 -2.77
N GLY A 223 -25.72 -5.60 -2.66
CA GLY A 223 -26.56 -6.17 -1.61
C GLY A 223 -26.56 -5.43 -0.27
N GLY A 224 -26.17 -4.15 -0.26
CA GLY A 224 -26.38 -3.24 0.86
C GLY A 224 -27.54 -2.26 0.63
N LEU A 225 -27.84 -1.43 1.63
CA LEU A 225 -28.75 -0.29 1.52
C LEU A 225 -27.94 1.00 1.66
N ALA A 226 -27.89 1.82 0.61
CA ALA A 226 -27.17 3.10 0.62
C ALA A 226 -28.06 4.20 1.21
N THR A 227 -27.47 5.03 2.08
CA THR A 227 -28.14 6.16 2.74
C THR A 227 -27.47 7.48 2.35
N ALA A 228 -28.07 8.24 1.43
CA ALA A 228 -27.58 9.59 1.16
C ALA A 228 -27.99 10.54 2.30
N LYS A 229 -27.05 11.36 2.76
CA LYS A 229 -27.21 12.25 3.93
C LYS A 229 -26.43 13.57 3.77
N HIS A 230 -26.80 14.68 4.39
CA HIS A 230 -27.91 14.86 5.34
C HIS A 230 -28.97 15.77 4.71
N PHE A 231 -30.11 15.20 4.30
CA PHE A 231 -31.15 15.91 3.57
C PHE A 231 -31.77 17.05 4.40
N PRO A 232 -31.97 18.26 3.85
CA PRO A 232 -31.86 18.64 2.43
C PRO A 232 -30.47 19.14 1.98
N GLY A 233 -29.45 19.11 2.83
CA GLY A 233 -28.07 19.52 2.53
C GLY A 233 -27.45 20.32 3.68
N HIS A 234 -26.38 19.80 4.29
CA HIS A 234 -25.70 20.37 5.46
C HIS A 234 -24.45 21.20 5.10
N GLY A 235 -24.02 21.16 3.84
CA GLY A 235 -22.70 21.64 3.41
C GLY A 235 -22.44 23.15 3.52
N ASP A 236 -23.49 23.98 3.63
CA ASP A 236 -23.39 25.44 3.75
C ASP A 236 -23.49 25.96 5.19
N THR A 237 -23.38 25.10 6.20
CA THR A 237 -23.54 25.52 7.60
C THR A 237 -22.20 25.89 8.26
N SER A 238 -22.25 26.82 9.24
CA SER A 238 -21.09 27.21 10.07
C SER A 238 -21.20 26.74 11.52
N THR A 239 -22.24 25.98 11.86
CA THR A 239 -22.51 25.47 13.21
C THR A 239 -22.66 23.95 13.18
N ASP A 240 -22.13 23.26 14.17
CA ASP A 240 -22.26 21.80 14.31
C ASP A 240 -23.64 21.43 14.87
N SER A 241 -24.39 20.56 14.15
CA SER A 241 -25.72 20.07 14.55
C SER A 241 -25.73 19.26 15.85
N HIS A 242 -24.56 18.76 16.28
CA HIS A 242 -24.42 18.07 17.57
C HIS A 242 -24.47 19.05 18.75
N LEU A 243 -24.23 20.35 18.52
CA LEU A 243 -24.17 21.38 19.56
C LEU A 243 -25.44 22.26 19.58
N ASP A 244 -25.95 22.68 18.42
CA ASP A 244 -27.17 23.47 18.26
C ASP A 244 -27.77 23.26 16.86
N LEU A 245 -28.87 23.92 16.50
CA LEU A 245 -29.55 23.82 15.20
C LEU A 245 -28.85 24.69 14.14
N PRO A 246 -28.14 24.11 13.15
CA PRO A 246 -27.49 24.88 12.09
C PRO A 246 -28.54 25.41 11.12
N THR A 247 -28.30 26.60 10.58
CA THR A 247 -29.23 27.26 9.65
C THR A 247 -28.63 27.34 8.26
N VAL A 248 -29.37 26.90 7.24
CA VAL A 248 -29.05 27.10 5.82
C VAL A 248 -29.89 28.28 5.31
N THR A 249 -29.22 29.38 4.98
CA THR A 249 -29.90 30.66 4.66
C THR A 249 -30.18 30.87 3.17
N SER A 250 -29.71 29.95 2.32
CA SER A 250 -29.87 29.97 0.87
C SER A 250 -31.34 29.99 0.41
N ASP A 251 -31.60 30.70 -0.70
CA ASP A 251 -32.93 30.73 -1.31
C ASP A 251 -33.30 29.40 -1.99
N ARG A 252 -34.59 29.21 -2.27
CA ARG A 252 -35.10 27.97 -2.88
C ARG A 252 -34.42 27.62 -4.21
N ALA A 253 -34.11 28.63 -5.03
CA ALA A 253 -33.52 28.38 -6.34
C ALA A 253 -32.05 27.94 -6.22
N HIS A 254 -31.33 28.44 -5.22
CA HIS A 254 -30.00 27.96 -4.85
C HIS A 254 -30.06 26.52 -4.33
N LEU A 255 -30.95 26.25 -3.36
CA LEU A 255 -31.18 24.90 -2.80
C LEU A 255 -31.44 23.85 -3.89
N ASP A 256 -32.27 24.18 -4.88
CA ASP A 256 -32.56 23.27 -6.00
C ASP A 256 -31.34 23.00 -6.90
N ARG A 257 -30.42 23.96 -7.03
CA ARG A 257 -29.23 23.83 -7.88
C ARG A 257 -28.03 23.20 -7.18
N VAL A 258 -27.90 23.41 -5.87
CA VAL A 258 -26.71 23.08 -5.09
C VAL A 258 -27.01 21.92 -4.16
N GLU A 259 -27.71 22.16 -3.04
CA GLU A 259 -27.92 21.19 -1.97
C GLU A 259 -28.76 19.99 -2.40
N LEU A 260 -29.85 20.21 -3.14
CA LEU A 260 -30.77 19.14 -3.54
C LEU A 260 -30.28 18.31 -4.73
N ALA A 261 -29.29 18.80 -5.48
CA ALA A 261 -28.82 18.13 -6.71
C ALA A 261 -28.24 16.72 -6.44
N PRO A 262 -27.32 16.52 -5.47
CA PRO A 262 -26.81 15.19 -5.13
C PRO A 262 -27.88 14.23 -4.62
N PHE A 263 -28.89 14.71 -3.88
CA PHE A 263 -30.00 13.86 -3.44
C PHE A 263 -30.89 13.40 -4.61
N ARG A 264 -31.16 14.27 -5.59
CA ARG A 264 -31.83 13.85 -6.84
C ARG A 264 -31.02 12.79 -7.57
N ALA A 265 -29.70 12.92 -7.61
CA ALA A 265 -28.80 11.93 -8.20
C ALA A 265 -28.79 10.61 -7.41
N ALA A 266 -28.79 10.64 -6.09
CA ALA A 266 -28.90 9.46 -5.22
C ALA A 266 -30.20 8.69 -5.45
N ILE A 267 -31.34 9.41 -5.50
CA ILE A 267 -32.66 8.83 -5.79
C ILE A 267 -32.67 8.19 -7.18
N ALA A 268 -32.15 8.90 -8.19
CA ALA A 268 -32.05 8.37 -9.56
C ALA A 268 -31.11 7.15 -9.66
N ALA A 269 -30.08 7.07 -8.83
CA ALA A 269 -29.18 5.93 -8.72
C ALA A 269 -29.79 4.73 -7.98
N GLY A 270 -30.94 4.93 -7.31
CA GLY A 270 -31.69 3.87 -6.64
C GLY A 270 -31.39 3.74 -5.13
N ALA A 271 -30.96 4.82 -4.47
CA ALA A 271 -30.74 4.84 -3.02
C ALA A 271 -31.96 4.27 -2.27
N SER A 272 -31.71 3.33 -1.36
CA SER A 272 -32.76 2.72 -0.53
C SER A 272 -33.24 3.65 0.57
N THR A 273 -32.34 4.49 1.08
CA THR A 273 -32.56 5.29 2.28
C THR A 273 -32.05 6.71 2.08
N ILE A 274 -32.74 7.68 2.70
CA ILE A 274 -32.32 9.07 2.80
C ILE A 274 -32.34 9.43 4.27
N MET A 275 -31.24 9.98 4.78
CA MET A 275 -31.17 10.49 6.16
C MET A 275 -31.39 11.98 6.18
N THR A 276 -32.29 12.45 7.05
CA THR A 276 -32.59 13.88 7.22
C THR A 276 -31.67 14.51 8.26
N GLY A 277 -31.08 15.67 7.96
CA GLY A 277 -30.31 16.44 8.94
C GLY A 277 -31.19 17.30 9.86
N HIS A 278 -30.70 17.58 11.06
CA HIS A 278 -31.33 18.54 11.98
C HIS A 278 -30.91 19.96 11.60
N LEU A 279 -31.59 20.53 10.59
CA LEU A 279 -31.25 21.82 9.97
C LEU A 279 -32.45 22.77 9.95
N SER A 280 -32.24 24.04 10.28
CA SER A 280 -33.22 25.11 10.00
C SER A 280 -33.04 25.58 8.56
N VAL A 281 -34.09 25.54 7.75
CA VAL A 281 -34.02 25.91 6.32
C VAL A 281 -35.19 26.84 5.96
N PRO A 282 -35.11 28.14 6.27
CA PRO A 282 -36.23 29.09 6.16
C PRO A 282 -36.91 29.15 4.78
N ALA A 283 -36.15 28.88 3.71
CA ALA A 283 -36.67 28.86 2.34
C ALA A 283 -37.62 27.67 2.06
N LEU A 284 -37.58 26.61 2.88
CA LEU A 284 -38.43 25.43 2.78
C LEU A 284 -39.41 25.32 3.96
N GLU A 285 -38.95 25.66 5.16
CA GLU A 285 -39.76 25.74 6.38
C GLU A 285 -39.56 27.11 7.05
N PRO A 286 -40.50 28.06 6.91
CA PRO A 286 -40.38 29.40 7.47
C PRO A 286 -40.34 29.49 9.00
N ASP A 287 -40.80 28.44 9.71
CA ASP A 287 -40.71 28.37 11.17
C ASP A 287 -39.27 28.02 11.59
N PRO A 288 -38.52 28.94 12.21
CA PRO A 288 -37.10 28.73 12.52
C PRO A 288 -36.87 27.64 13.58
N ASP A 289 -37.90 27.30 14.37
CA ASP A 289 -37.82 26.29 15.42
C ASP A 289 -38.12 24.87 14.89
N VAL A 290 -38.59 24.73 13.65
CA VAL A 290 -38.90 23.43 13.04
C VAL A 290 -37.73 22.97 12.16
N PRO A 291 -36.91 22.01 12.62
CA PRO A 291 -35.83 21.46 11.81
C PRO A 291 -36.37 20.61 10.66
N ALA A 292 -35.55 20.42 9.63
CA ALA A 292 -35.87 19.64 8.44
C ALA A 292 -36.40 18.23 8.76
N THR A 293 -35.80 17.53 9.73
CA THR A 293 -36.27 16.22 10.23
C THR A 293 -37.73 16.20 10.70
N MET A 294 -38.26 17.33 11.16
CA MET A 294 -39.61 17.48 11.71
C MET A 294 -40.55 18.31 10.82
N SER A 295 -40.12 18.75 9.64
CA SER A 295 -40.97 19.48 8.68
C SER A 295 -41.57 18.54 7.64
N SER A 296 -42.90 18.49 7.55
CA SER A 296 -43.61 17.76 6.50
C SER A 296 -43.41 18.40 5.12
N LYS A 297 -43.18 19.71 5.05
CA LYS A 297 -42.88 20.42 3.80
C LYS A 297 -41.59 19.91 3.17
N ILE A 298 -40.62 19.54 4.02
CA ILE A 298 -39.30 19.06 3.57
C ILE A 298 -39.33 17.55 3.35
N THR A 299 -39.76 16.77 4.34
CA THR A 299 -39.63 15.30 4.30
C THR A 299 -40.75 14.58 3.54
N THR A 300 -41.92 15.22 3.39
CA THR A 300 -43.04 14.66 2.63
C THR A 300 -43.27 15.43 1.34
N ASP A 301 -43.59 16.72 1.39
CA ASP A 301 -43.99 17.46 0.18
C ASP A 301 -42.82 17.55 -0.82
N LEU A 302 -41.64 17.97 -0.38
CA LEU A 302 -40.45 18.04 -1.22
C LEU A 302 -39.86 16.64 -1.51
N LEU A 303 -39.44 15.89 -0.49
CA LEU A 303 -38.70 14.64 -0.70
C LEU A 303 -39.54 13.52 -1.34
N ARG A 304 -40.77 13.28 -0.85
CA ARG A 304 -41.62 12.22 -1.41
C ARG A 304 -42.46 12.73 -2.58
N GLY A 305 -43.04 13.92 -2.46
CA GLY A 305 -43.90 14.51 -3.47
C GLY A 305 -43.11 14.98 -4.69
N GLU A 306 -42.35 16.06 -4.55
CA GLU A 306 -41.63 16.68 -5.67
C GLU A 306 -40.45 15.84 -6.20
N MET A 307 -39.68 15.19 -5.31
CA MET A 307 -38.50 14.40 -5.67
C MET A 307 -38.80 12.92 -5.92
N GLY A 308 -40.01 12.45 -5.58
CA GLY A 308 -40.47 11.10 -5.90
C GLY A 308 -39.78 9.98 -5.12
N PHE A 309 -39.25 10.25 -3.92
CA PHE A 309 -38.58 9.23 -3.12
C PHE A 309 -39.57 8.28 -2.41
N ASP A 310 -39.49 6.98 -2.72
CA ASP A 310 -40.34 5.93 -2.12
C ASP A 310 -39.57 4.98 -1.17
N GLY A 311 -38.29 5.25 -0.93
CA GLY A 311 -37.47 4.51 0.02
C GLY A 311 -37.72 4.90 1.49
N LEU A 312 -36.84 4.43 2.37
CA LEU A 312 -36.89 4.76 3.80
C LEU A 312 -36.37 6.17 4.06
N VAL A 313 -37.18 6.97 4.75
CA VAL A 313 -36.70 8.22 5.36
C VAL A 313 -36.28 7.90 6.79
N VAL A 314 -35.00 8.05 7.09
CA VAL A 314 -34.43 7.86 8.43
C VAL A 314 -34.02 9.21 9.01
N THR A 315 -34.21 9.43 10.30
CA THR A 315 -33.71 10.65 10.94
C THR A 315 -32.19 10.56 11.15
N ASP A 316 -31.51 11.69 11.27
CA ASP A 316 -30.24 11.71 12.02
C ASP A 316 -30.50 11.37 13.51
N ALA A 317 -29.44 11.18 14.29
CA ALA A 317 -29.55 10.74 15.67
C ALA A 317 -30.33 11.76 16.52
N LEU A 318 -31.50 11.36 17.03
CA LEU A 318 -32.43 12.26 17.72
C LEU A 318 -31.94 12.69 19.11
N ASP A 319 -30.86 12.11 19.62
CA ASP A 319 -30.16 12.50 20.85
C ASP A 319 -29.24 13.73 20.66
N MET A 320 -29.14 14.26 19.43
CA MET A 320 -28.34 15.45 19.11
C MET A 320 -28.95 16.77 19.61
N GLY A 321 -28.09 17.76 19.87
CA GLY A 321 -28.46 19.09 20.37
C GLY A 321 -29.43 19.86 19.46
N GLY A 322 -29.32 19.69 18.14
CA GLY A 322 -30.19 20.36 17.16
C GLY A 322 -31.70 20.13 17.35
N VAL A 323 -32.11 19.05 18.03
CA VAL A 323 -33.52 18.76 18.36
C VAL A 323 -33.82 18.77 19.86
N THR A 324 -32.91 18.22 20.68
CA THR A 324 -33.15 17.99 22.12
C THR A 324 -33.19 19.27 22.96
N VAL A 325 -32.56 20.36 22.48
CA VAL A 325 -32.60 21.66 23.17
C VAL A 325 -33.98 22.33 23.08
N ARG A 326 -34.78 21.99 22.04
CA ARG A 326 -36.03 22.69 21.71
C ARG A 326 -37.30 21.90 22.04
N TYR A 327 -37.22 20.57 22.01
CA TYR A 327 -38.39 19.70 22.18
C TYR A 327 -38.11 18.57 23.18
N SER A 328 -39.16 18.13 23.88
CA SER A 328 -39.06 16.96 24.75
C SER A 328 -38.85 15.68 23.94
N PRO A 329 -38.16 14.66 24.48
CA PRO A 329 -37.83 13.44 23.74
C PRO A 329 -39.03 12.76 23.04
N GLY A 330 -40.18 12.70 23.72
CA GLY A 330 -41.41 12.12 23.13
C GLY A 330 -41.99 12.95 21.99
N GLU A 331 -41.93 14.28 22.09
CA GLU A 331 -42.46 15.18 21.06
C GLU A 331 -41.61 15.16 19.80
N VAL A 332 -40.27 15.03 19.94
CA VAL A 332 -39.35 14.86 18.81
C VAL A 332 -39.74 13.62 17.98
N ALA A 333 -40.01 12.49 18.64
CA ALA A 333 -40.41 11.26 17.97
C ALA A 333 -41.76 11.40 17.23
N VAL A 334 -42.77 11.94 17.91
CA VAL A 334 -44.11 12.13 17.33
C VAL A 334 -44.07 13.07 16.12
N ARG A 335 -43.38 14.21 16.22
CA ARG A 335 -43.26 15.17 15.11
C ARG A 335 -42.51 14.61 13.91
N SER A 336 -41.42 13.88 14.14
CA SER A 336 -40.64 13.27 13.06
C SER A 336 -41.47 12.24 12.26
N ILE A 337 -42.30 11.43 12.94
CA ILE A 337 -43.22 10.50 12.26
C ILE A 337 -44.29 11.24 11.45
N LEU A 338 -44.87 12.29 12.02
CA LEU A 338 -45.86 13.14 11.33
C LEU A 338 -45.25 13.86 10.12
N ALA A 339 -43.99 14.26 10.21
CA ALA A 339 -43.27 14.90 9.11
C ALA A 339 -43.09 13.95 7.93
N GLY A 340 -42.79 12.68 8.19
CA GLY A 340 -42.65 11.66 7.13
C GLY A 340 -41.54 10.63 7.36
N ALA A 341 -40.86 10.66 8.52
CA ALA A 341 -39.81 9.70 8.87
C ALA A 341 -40.38 8.30 9.09
N ASP A 342 -39.72 7.29 8.53
CA ASP A 342 -40.07 5.88 8.67
C ASP A 342 -39.26 5.17 9.76
N VAL A 343 -38.04 5.63 10.02
CA VAL A 343 -37.17 5.16 11.11
C VAL A 343 -36.62 6.35 11.88
N LEU A 344 -36.77 6.31 13.20
CA LEU A 344 -36.23 7.28 14.15
C LEU A 344 -34.92 6.72 14.72
N LEU A 345 -33.80 7.34 14.36
CA LEU A 345 -32.48 6.94 14.80
C LEU A 345 -32.23 7.50 16.20
N VAL A 346 -32.02 6.60 17.16
CA VAL A 346 -31.51 6.87 18.51
C VAL A 346 -32.28 7.99 19.21
N PRO A 347 -33.51 7.71 19.70
CA PRO A 347 -34.22 8.66 20.54
C PRO A 347 -33.44 8.94 21.84
N PRO A 348 -33.49 10.18 22.38
CA PRO A 348 -32.78 10.52 23.62
C PRO A 348 -33.19 9.65 24.81
N VAL A 349 -34.48 9.33 24.90
CA VAL A 349 -35.07 8.45 25.91
C VAL A 349 -36.07 7.53 25.20
N LEU A 350 -35.66 6.29 24.97
CA LEU A 350 -36.43 5.33 24.18
C LEU A 350 -37.84 5.08 24.74
N ASP A 351 -37.94 4.82 26.05
CA ASP A 351 -39.23 4.48 26.68
C ASP A 351 -40.24 5.63 26.57
N ALA A 352 -39.78 6.87 26.78
CA ALA A 352 -40.62 8.07 26.63
C ALA A 352 -41.05 8.29 25.17
N ALA A 353 -40.18 7.98 24.20
CA ALA A 353 -40.52 8.07 22.79
C ALA A 353 -41.55 7.02 22.37
N LEU A 354 -41.40 5.77 22.82
CA LEU A 354 -42.36 4.68 22.58
C LEU A 354 -43.74 5.03 23.16
N GLU A 355 -43.79 5.47 24.41
CA GLU A 355 -45.02 5.89 25.08
C GLU A 355 -45.70 7.06 24.36
N ALA A 356 -44.94 8.11 24.01
CA ALA A 356 -45.48 9.27 23.31
C ALA A 356 -46.07 8.90 21.93
N VAL A 357 -45.42 8.01 21.18
CA VAL A 357 -45.95 7.54 19.88
C VAL A 357 -47.22 6.71 20.08
N ARG A 358 -47.25 5.82 21.09
CA ARG A 358 -48.45 5.03 21.42
C ARG A 358 -49.62 5.93 21.75
N ASP A 359 -49.41 6.93 22.61
CA ASP A 359 -50.45 7.86 23.04
C ASP A 359 -50.89 8.78 21.89
N ALA A 360 -49.97 9.20 21.02
CA ALA A 360 -50.28 9.96 19.82
C ALA A 360 -51.11 9.14 18.81
N VAL A 361 -50.89 7.83 18.69
CA VAL A 361 -51.74 6.95 17.87
C VAL A 361 -53.11 6.75 18.54
N ALA A 362 -53.14 6.50 19.85
CA ALA A 362 -54.38 6.29 20.59
C ALA A 362 -55.31 7.52 20.58
N SER A 363 -54.73 8.72 20.66
CA SER A 363 -55.45 10.00 20.55
C SER A 363 -55.83 10.38 19.12
N GLY A 364 -55.33 9.66 18.10
CA GLY A 364 -55.55 9.97 16.69
C GLY A 364 -54.67 11.09 16.13
N ARG A 365 -53.74 11.64 16.92
CA ARG A 365 -52.75 12.62 16.45
C ARG A 365 -51.87 12.03 15.35
N ILE A 366 -51.39 10.80 15.52
CA ILE A 366 -50.77 10.01 14.45
C ILE A 366 -51.82 9.03 13.91
N PRO A 367 -52.25 9.15 12.66
CA PRO A 367 -53.18 8.17 12.10
C PRO A 367 -52.49 6.81 11.93
N MET A 368 -53.21 5.71 12.20
CA MET A 368 -52.67 4.35 12.09
C MET A 368 -52.13 4.03 10.69
N SER A 369 -52.66 4.67 9.64
CA SER A 369 -52.15 4.56 8.27
C SER A 369 -50.70 5.03 8.16
N ARG A 370 -50.32 6.12 8.82
CA ARG A 370 -48.94 6.65 8.81
C ARG A 370 -47.96 5.63 9.40
N ILE A 371 -48.30 5.01 10.54
CA ILE A 371 -47.50 3.94 11.13
C ILE A 371 -47.42 2.74 10.19
N ASN A 372 -48.54 2.30 9.61
CA ASN A 372 -48.54 1.17 8.68
C ASN A 372 -47.66 1.43 7.44
N GLU A 373 -47.65 2.65 6.91
CA GLU A 373 -46.81 3.05 5.78
C GLU A 373 -45.31 3.00 6.14
N ALA A 374 -44.94 3.56 7.30
CA ALA A 374 -43.55 3.51 7.78
C ALA A 374 -43.07 2.07 7.95
N VAL A 375 -43.83 1.26 8.68
CA VAL A 375 -43.50 -0.15 8.93
C VAL A 375 -43.47 -0.96 7.63
N MET A 376 -44.37 -0.68 6.68
CA MET A 376 -44.34 -1.33 5.36
C MET A 376 -43.00 -1.08 4.66
N ARG A 377 -42.47 0.16 4.67
CA ARG A 377 -41.17 0.48 4.08
C ARG A 377 -40.03 -0.21 4.81
N VAL A 378 -40.08 -0.28 6.15
CA VAL A 378 -39.07 -1.01 6.96
C VAL A 378 -39.04 -2.48 6.59
N LEU A 379 -40.22 -3.13 6.47
CA LEU A 379 -40.33 -4.52 6.05
C LEU A 379 -39.84 -4.70 4.59
N ARG A 380 -40.12 -3.75 3.69
CA ARG A 380 -39.59 -3.81 2.30
C ARG A 380 -38.07 -3.76 2.27
N ALA A 381 -37.43 -2.93 3.09
CA ALA A 381 -35.97 -2.89 3.21
C ALA A 381 -35.40 -4.21 3.74
N LYS A 382 -36.01 -4.79 4.78
CA LYS A 382 -35.65 -6.11 5.31
C LYS A 382 -35.75 -7.21 4.26
N ALA A 383 -36.82 -7.18 3.46
CA ALA A 383 -37.02 -8.14 2.38
C ALA A 383 -36.06 -7.93 1.20
N LYS A 384 -35.68 -6.68 0.89
CA LYS A 384 -34.67 -6.34 -0.13
C LYS A 384 -33.31 -6.93 0.22
N LEU A 385 -32.95 -6.91 1.49
CA LEU A 385 -31.73 -7.54 2.03
C LEU A 385 -31.82 -9.07 2.14
N GLY A 386 -33.00 -9.67 1.89
CA GLY A 386 -33.22 -11.11 2.03
C GLY A 386 -33.31 -11.61 3.47
N LEU A 387 -33.46 -10.72 4.45
CA LEU A 387 -33.52 -11.08 5.88
C LEU A 387 -34.76 -11.93 6.24
N ASN A 388 -35.80 -11.86 5.42
CA ASN A 388 -36.97 -12.74 5.52
C ASN A 388 -36.68 -14.19 5.11
N LYS A 389 -35.55 -14.45 4.43
CA LYS A 389 -35.10 -15.79 4.02
C LYS A 389 -34.00 -16.32 4.93
N SER A 390 -32.99 -15.49 5.19
CA SER A 390 -31.93 -15.79 6.14
C SER A 390 -31.49 -14.52 6.86
N LYS A 391 -31.57 -14.52 8.19
CA LYS A 391 -31.22 -13.38 9.05
C LYS A 391 -29.93 -13.58 9.85
N LEU A 392 -29.31 -14.75 9.75
CA LEU A 392 -28.08 -15.08 10.47
C LEU A 392 -26.85 -14.94 9.56
N VAL A 393 -25.78 -14.42 10.13
CA VAL A 393 -24.43 -14.33 9.57
C VAL A 393 -23.73 -15.68 9.65
N ASP A 394 -23.04 -16.05 8.58
CA ASP A 394 -22.13 -17.20 8.54
C ASP A 394 -20.77 -16.82 9.14
N LEU A 395 -20.53 -17.23 10.38
CA LEU A 395 -19.30 -16.91 11.11
C LEU A 395 -18.06 -17.59 10.50
N ASP A 396 -18.21 -18.76 9.86
CA ASP A 396 -17.11 -19.50 9.25
C ASP A 396 -16.62 -18.85 7.94
N ALA A 397 -17.43 -17.95 7.36
CA ALA A 397 -17.12 -17.23 6.14
C ALA A 397 -16.43 -15.87 6.39
N LEU A 398 -16.47 -15.32 7.61
CA LEU A 398 -15.94 -13.99 7.93
C LEU A 398 -14.46 -13.84 7.54
N ALA A 399 -13.61 -14.79 7.96
CA ALA A 399 -12.17 -14.79 7.66
C ALA A 399 -11.82 -14.84 6.16
N ARG A 400 -12.77 -15.22 5.29
CA ARG A 400 -12.58 -15.23 3.82
C ARG A 400 -13.11 -13.98 3.13
N ASN A 401 -13.92 -13.18 3.83
CA ASN A 401 -14.68 -12.07 3.25
C ASN A 401 -14.21 -10.69 3.73
N PHE A 402 -13.41 -10.62 4.79
CA PHE A 402 -12.76 -9.41 5.32
C PHE A 402 -11.27 -9.36 4.99
N ASP A 403 -10.68 -8.17 5.04
CA ASP A 403 -9.24 -7.90 4.90
C ASP A 403 -8.59 -8.54 3.68
N ARG A 404 -9.35 -8.62 2.58
CA ARG A 404 -8.87 -9.22 1.35
C ARG A 404 -7.77 -8.35 0.75
N PRO A 405 -6.58 -8.90 0.43
CA PRO A 405 -5.46 -8.11 -0.10
C PRO A 405 -5.80 -7.27 -1.33
N GLU A 406 -6.73 -7.73 -2.17
CA GLU A 406 -7.23 -6.99 -3.32
C GLU A 406 -8.09 -5.78 -2.96
N PHE A 407 -8.80 -5.80 -1.83
CA PHE A 407 -9.60 -4.67 -1.34
C PHE A 407 -8.69 -3.61 -0.75
N GLU A 408 -7.74 -4.03 0.10
CA GLU A 408 -6.67 -3.19 0.63
C GLU A 408 -5.87 -2.51 -0.48
N ARG A 409 -5.50 -3.27 -1.52
CA ARG A 409 -4.82 -2.69 -2.69
C ARG A 409 -5.71 -1.69 -3.42
N ALA A 410 -6.99 -1.97 -3.61
CA ALA A 410 -7.91 -1.04 -4.26
C ALA A 410 -8.04 0.27 -3.46
N ALA A 411 -8.18 0.19 -2.13
CA ALA A 411 -8.25 1.35 -1.26
C ALA A 411 -6.96 2.18 -1.29
N LEU A 412 -5.80 1.53 -1.19
CA LEU A 412 -4.50 2.20 -1.29
C LEU A 412 -4.26 2.84 -2.68
N ASP A 413 -4.69 2.19 -3.76
CA ASP A 413 -4.56 2.72 -5.11
C ASP A 413 -5.49 3.93 -5.34
N ILE A 414 -6.70 3.92 -4.76
CA ILE A 414 -7.61 5.07 -4.75
C ILE A 414 -7.00 6.23 -3.96
N ALA A 415 -6.50 5.97 -2.74
CA ALA A 415 -5.82 6.97 -1.93
C ALA A 415 -4.61 7.56 -2.67
N GLY A 416 -3.80 6.73 -3.34
CA GLY A 416 -2.66 7.15 -4.15
C GLY A 416 -3.05 8.09 -5.30
N ARG A 417 -4.14 7.79 -6.03
CA ARG A 417 -4.66 8.68 -7.08
C ARG A 417 -5.20 10.00 -6.54
N GLY A 418 -5.72 10.00 -5.31
CA GLY A 418 -6.26 11.19 -4.65
C GLY A 418 -5.21 12.15 -4.11
N VAL A 419 -3.97 11.70 -3.91
CA VAL A 419 -2.86 12.58 -3.47
C VAL A 419 -2.70 13.73 -4.45
N THR A 420 -2.75 14.95 -3.93
CA THR A 420 -2.71 16.19 -4.73
C THR A 420 -1.52 17.04 -4.33
N LEU A 421 -0.62 17.33 -5.28
CA LEU A 421 0.51 18.24 -5.09
C LEU A 421 0.07 19.67 -5.45
N LEU A 422 0.01 20.57 -4.47
CA LEU A 422 -0.43 21.95 -4.70
C LEU A 422 0.72 22.89 -5.02
N ARG A 423 1.89 22.66 -4.42
CA ARG A 423 3.11 23.46 -4.61
C ARG A 423 4.33 22.55 -4.53
N ASP A 424 5.33 22.84 -5.36
CA ASP A 424 6.69 22.27 -5.28
C ASP A 424 7.69 23.27 -5.86
N ASP A 425 7.74 24.47 -5.27
CA ASP A 425 8.65 25.54 -5.71
C ASP A 425 10.12 25.19 -5.44
N GLN A 426 10.37 24.16 -4.64
CA GLN A 426 11.70 23.67 -4.31
C GLN A 426 12.19 22.62 -5.29
N HIS A 427 11.30 22.03 -6.11
CA HIS A 427 11.58 20.92 -7.02
C HIS A 427 12.30 19.75 -6.34
N ILE A 428 11.84 19.40 -5.13
CA ILE A 428 12.45 18.33 -4.33
C ILE A 428 11.74 16.98 -4.50
N LEU A 429 10.55 16.96 -5.11
CA LEU A 429 9.81 15.73 -5.37
C LEU A 429 10.07 15.20 -6.80
N PRO A 430 10.11 13.87 -6.99
CA PRO A 430 10.10 12.84 -5.95
C PRO A 430 11.45 12.75 -5.22
N LEU A 431 11.42 12.36 -3.94
CA LEU A 431 12.60 12.05 -3.15
C LEU A 431 13.32 10.82 -3.70
N ASP A 432 14.64 10.91 -3.79
CA ASP A 432 15.48 9.85 -4.36
C ASP A 432 16.11 8.98 -3.26
N ALA A 433 15.46 7.86 -2.94
CA ALA A 433 15.92 6.91 -1.93
C ALA A 433 17.23 6.18 -2.30
N THR A 434 17.73 6.31 -3.54
CA THR A 434 19.04 5.73 -3.90
C THR A 434 20.20 6.55 -3.34
N LYS A 435 19.94 7.81 -2.97
CA LYS A 435 20.92 8.73 -2.37
C LYS A 435 20.83 8.72 -0.84
N PRO A 436 21.95 8.99 -0.12
CA PRO A 436 21.92 9.13 1.32
C PRO A 436 20.99 10.26 1.77
N MET A 437 20.14 10.03 2.77
CA MET A 437 19.20 11.03 3.29
C MET A 437 18.97 10.87 4.80
N ARG A 438 19.15 11.97 5.55
CA ARG A 438 18.69 12.11 6.94
C ARG A 438 17.41 12.94 6.96
N ALA A 439 16.31 12.33 7.38
CA ALA A 439 15.01 12.97 7.41
C ALA A 439 14.57 13.28 8.85
N LEU A 440 13.83 14.36 9.01
CA LEU A 440 13.05 14.67 10.21
C LEU A 440 11.55 14.60 9.85
N LEU A 441 10.80 13.75 10.55
CA LEU A 441 9.33 13.75 10.50
C LEU A 441 8.80 14.49 11.73
N VAL A 442 8.06 15.57 11.53
CA VAL A 442 7.32 16.28 12.58
C VAL A 442 5.84 16.04 12.34
N ALA A 443 5.24 15.17 13.16
CA ALA A 443 3.80 14.90 13.13
C ALA A 443 3.08 15.80 14.13
N VAL A 444 2.12 16.59 13.63
CA VAL A 444 1.34 17.54 14.40
C VAL A 444 -0.14 17.20 14.21
N SER A 445 -0.83 16.86 15.30
CA SER A 445 -2.24 16.49 15.28
C SER A 445 -3.07 17.49 16.08
N GLY A 446 -3.98 18.20 15.42
CA GLY A 446 -4.99 19.07 16.06
C GLY A 446 -6.10 18.30 16.77
N ASP A 447 -5.87 17.01 17.04
CA ASP A 447 -6.79 16.04 17.60
C ASP A 447 -6.03 15.05 18.47
N ASN A 448 -6.77 14.38 19.34
CA ASN A 448 -6.22 13.34 20.21
C ASN A 448 -5.87 12.10 19.40
N ASP A 449 -4.58 11.85 19.28
CA ASP A 449 -4.01 10.70 18.61
C ASP A 449 -2.71 10.35 19.34
N ALA A 450 -2.61 9.16 19.91
CA ALA A 450 -1.42 8.76 20.64
C ALA A 450 -0.22 8.54 19.70
N TYR A 451 -0.47 8.24 18.42
CA TYR A 451 0.56 7.86 17.45
C TYR A 451 0.30 8.49 16.07
N PRO A 452 0.23 9.82 15.96
CA PRO A 452 0.05 10.47 14.67
C PRO A 452 1.21 10.11 13.74
N ALA A 453 0.90 10.01 12.45
CA ALA A 453 1.82 9.65 11.38
C ALA A 453 2.49 8.26 11.50
N GLU A 454 1.96 7.31 12.27
CA GLU A 454 2.58 5.99 12.43
C GLU A 454 2.84 5.29 11.07
N ASP A 455 1.85 5.24 10.19
CA ASP A 455 1.98 4.54 8.91
C ASP A 455 2.82 5.33 7.90
N LEU A 456 2.78 6.66 7.95
CA LEU A 456 3.69 7.51 7.18
C LEU A 456 5.15 7.30 7.62
N GLU A 457 5.40 7.21 8.93
CA GLU A 457 6.72 6.93 9.47
C GLU A 457 7.22 5.56 9.01
N LYS A 458 6.37 4.52 9.04
CA LYS A 458 6.71 3.18 8.52
C LYS A 458 7.15 3.27 7.05
N GLU A 459 6.43 4.01 6.21
CA GLU A 459 6.82 4.20 4.81
C GLU A 459 8.16 4.96 4.68
N ILE A 460 8.38 6.05 5.42
CA ILE A 460 9.62 6.83 5.29
C ILE A 460 10.83 6.05 5.84
N ARG A 461 10.69 5.39 6.99
CA ARG A 461 11.80 4.81 7.76
C ARG A 461 12.65 3.84 6.94
N TRP A 462 12.02 2.95 6.15
CA TRP A 462 12.79 1.99 5.36
C TRP A 462 13.38 2.61 4.09
N ARG A 463 13.00 3.82 3.69
CA ARG A 463 13.52 4.47 2.47
C ARG A 463 14.72 5.38 2.74
N VAL A 464 14.91 5.83 3.99
CA VAL A 464 15.96 6.79 4.39
C VAL A 464 17.06 6.14 5.22
N ASP A 465 18.22 6.78 5.33
CA ASP A 465 19.35 6.28 6.13
C ASP A 465 19.17 6.60 7.62
N SER A 466 18.48 7.70 7.94
CA SER A 466 18.11 8.07 9.31
C SER A 466 16.79 8.82 9.32
N LEU A 467 15.93 8.49 10.29
CA LEU A 467 14.68 9.17 10.54
C LEU A 467 14.60 9.56 12.01
N ALA A 468 14.63 10.86 12.29
CA ALA A 468 14.20 11.40 13.57
C ALA A 468 12.70 11.71 13.49
N THR A 469 11.95 11.39 14.54
CA THR A 469 10.51 11.66 14.58
C THR A 469 10.13 12.42 15.84
N VAL A 470 9.37 13.49 15.65
CA VAL A 470 8.75 14.28 16.72
C VAL A 470 7.25 14.20 16.53
N ARG A 471 6.51 13.90 17.60
CA ARG A 471 5.05 13.78 17.58
C ARG A 471 4.43 14.71 18.60
N MET A 472 3.32 15.31 18.23
CA MET A 472 2.49 16.09 19.14
C MET A 472 1.02 15.94 18.82
N ASP A 473 0.23 16.12 19.86
CA ASP A 473 -1.23 16.11 19.84
C ASP A 473 -1.75 16.94 21.03
N THR A 474 -3.07 17.12 21.10
CA THR A 474 -3.73 17.96 22.09
C THR A 474 -3.70 17.43 23.54
N ARG A 475 -3.33 16.16 23.77
CA ARG A 475 -3.38 15.45 25.06
C ARG A 475 -2.01 14.92 25.54
N PHE A 476 -1.28 14.15 24.74
CA PHE A 476 -0.13 13.37 25.22
C PHE A 476 1.18 14.16 25.16
N VAL A 477 1.45 14.81 24.03
CA VAL A 477 2.65 15.64 23.86
C VAL A 477 2.26 17.02 23.36
N ARG A 478 2.25 18.01 24.25
CA ARG A 478 1.79 19.37 23.97
C ARG A 478 2.87 20.22 23.28
N ALA A 479 2.44 21.14 22.41
CA ALA A 479 3.33 21.96 21.57
C ALA A 479 4.36 22.79 22.35
N ASP A 480 4.02 23.28 23.54
CA ASP A 480 4.89 24.07 24.43
C ASP A 480 6.08 23.27 25.00
N THR A 481 5.95 21.94 25.08
CA THR A 481 7.01 21.04 25.56
C THR A 481 7.92 20.51 24.45
N VAL A 482 7.50 20.62 23.19
CA VAL A 482 8.21 20.03 22.06
C VAL A 482 9.48 20.81 21.71
N LYS A 483 10.59 20.07 21.63
CA LYS A 483 11.87 20.57 21.13
C LYS A 483 12.18 19.95 19.77
N LEU A 484 12.29 20.80 18.75
CA LEU A 484 12.74 20.36 17.43
C LEU A 484 14.25 20.06 17.46
N PRO A 485 14.71 19.00 16.78
CA PRO A 485 16.13 18.75 16.57
C PRO A 485 16.83 19.92 15.86
N SER A 486 18.15 20.05 16.10
CA SER A 486 18.97 21.06 15.40
C SER A 486 18.88 20.86 13.88
N PRO A 487 18.79 21.93 13.06
CA PRO A 487 18.81 21.82 11.61
C PRO A 487 19.99 21.01 11.06
N ASP A 488 21.15 21.01 11.73
CA ASP A 488 22.33 20.26 11.27
C ASP A 488 22.17 18.73 11.34
N SER A 489 21.17 18.23 12.09
CA SER A 489 20.92 16.79 12.24
C SER A 489 20.12 16.17 11.10
N TYR A 490 19.54 16.97 10.20
CA TYR A 490 18.74 16.48 9.07
C TYR A 490 18.97 17.29 7.78
N ASP A 491 18.70 16.66 6.65
CA ASP A 491 18.85 17.22 5.30
C ASP A 491 17.51 17.69 4.73
N LEU A 492 16.41 17.06 5.18
CA LEU A 492 15.04 17.32 4.76
C LEU A 492 14.10 17.15 5.97
N ALA A 493 13.08 18.00 6.08
CA ALA A 493 11.98 17.80 7.03
C ALA A 493 10.64 17.56 6.33
N ILE A 494 9.79 16.77 6.99
CA ILE A 494 8.40 16.53 6.59
C ILE A 494 7.53 16.96 7.77
N ALA A 495 6.72 18.00 7.58
CA ALA A 495 5.67 18.40 8.51
C ALA A 495 4.37 17.66 8.12
N ALA A 496 4.00 16.64 8.87
CA ALA A 496 2.76 15.91 8.67
C ALA A 496 1.68 16.50 9.60
N VAL A 497 0.72 17.21 9.02
CA VAL A 497 -0.32 17.94 9.75
C VAL A 497 -1.63 17.15 9.67
N PHE A 498 -2.20 16.78 10.80
CA PHE A 498 -3.43 16.00 10.91
C PHE A 498 -4.53 16.83 11.54
N VAL A 499 -5.66 16.93 10.85
CA VAL A 499 -6.89 17.49 11.43
C VAL A 499 -8.08 16.66 10.99
N ARG A 500 -8.83 16.15 11.96
CA ARG A 500 -10.05 15.38 11.77
C ARG A 500 -11.27 16.30 11.82
N VAL A 501 -12.24 15.95 10.98
CA VAL A 501 -13.63 16.39 11.13
C VAL A 501 -14.25 15.47 12.18
N ALA A 502 -14.79 16.03 13.26
CA ALA A 502 -15.36 15.27 14.37
C ALA A 502 -16.55 16.01 14.97
N ASP A 503 -17.53 15.24 15.44
CA ASP A 503 -18.70 15.76 16.14
C ASP A 503 -18.29 16.49 17.43
N ARG A 504 -19.01 17.58 17.73
CA ARG A 504 -18.84 18.44 18.92
C ARG A 504 -17.48 19.15 19.00
N LYS A 505 -16.64 19.09 17.96
CA LYS A 505 -15.33 19.77 17.90
C LYS A 505 -15.46 21.26 17.56
N GLY A 506 -16.39 21.60 16.66
CA GLY A 506 -16.66 22.98 16.25
C GLY A 506 -15.54 23.69 15.46
N SER A 507 -14.46 23.01 15.08
CA SER A 507 -13.40 23.56 14.21
C SER A 507 -12.68 22.48 13.40
N VAL A 508 -12.18 22.86 12.22
CA VAL A 508 -11.35 22.04 11.31
C VAL A 508 -9.94 22.65 11.11
N GLY A 509 -9.56 23.54 12.03
CA GLY A 509 -8.26 24.21 12.07
C GLY A 509 -7.26 23.51 13.00
N LEU A 510 -6.00 23.91 12.88
CA LEU A 510 -4.95 23.54 13.81
C LEU A 510 -4.83 24.61 14.92
N PRO A 511 -4.73 24.25 16.21
CA PRO A 511 -4.45 25.20 17.29
C PRO A 511 -3.20 26.06 17.02
N ASP A 512 -3.21 27.32 17.48
CA ASP A 512 -2.15 28.29 17.17
C ASP A 512 -0.76 27.88 17.68
N ASP A 513 -0.70 27.26 18.85
CA ASP A 513 0.55 26.76 19.45
C ASP A 513 1.14 25.59 18.67
N GLU A 514 0.29 24.69 18.18
CA GLU A 514 0.67 23.59 17.28
C GLU A 514 1.11 24.11 15.90
N ALA A 515 0.37 25.06 15.33
CA ALA A 515 0.73 25.72 14.07
C ALA A 515 2.09 26.43 14.15
N ALA A 516 2.39 27.06 15.29
CA ALA A 516 3.69 27.70 15.53
C ALA A 516 4.87 26.71 15.45
N VAL A 517 4.66 25.41 15.72
CA VAL A 517 5.73 24.41 15.55
C VAL A 517 6.05 24.20 14.07
N VAL A 518 5.04 24.13 13.22
CA VAL A 518 5.22 24.04 11.76
C VAL A 518 5.89 25.31 11.23
N ASP A 519 5.50 26.49 11.71
CA ASP A 519 6.14 27.77 11.34
C ASP A 519 7.63 27.79 11.71
N ARG A 520 8.01 27.30 12.90
CA ARG A 520 9.43 27.16 13.29
C ARG A 520 10.19 26.20 12.39
N LEU A 521 9.57 25.12 11.94
CA LEU A 521 10.19 24.17 11.02
C LEU A 521 10.41 24.78 9.64
N LEU A 522 9.41 25.51 9.11
CA LEU A 522 9.51 26.25 7.85
C LEU A 522 10.61 27.34 7.91
N ALA A 523 10.83 27.93 9.08
CA ALA A 523 11.89 28.92 9.32
C ALA A 523 13.29 28.31 9.55
N SER A 524 13.44 26.99 9.54
CA SER A 524 14.73 26.30 9.83
C SER A 524 15.82 26.51 8.79
N GLY A 525 15.48 27.01 7.60
CA GLY A 525 16.39 27.11 6.44
C GLY A 525 16.61 25.79 5.71
N LYS A 526 16.00 24.69 6.15
CA LYS A 526 16.04 23.39 5.47
C LYS A 526 14.88 23.23 4.48
N PRO A 527 14.99 22.34 3.48
CA PRO A 527 13.84 21.92 2.70
C PRO A 527 12.76 21.30 3.60
N VAL A 528 11.51 21.72 3.43
CA VAL A 528 10.37 21.24 4.22
C VAL A 528 9.22 20.89 3.29
N ILE A 529 8.74 19.66 3.41
CA ILE A 529 7.49 19.21 2.76
C ILE A 529 6.39 19.30 3.80
N VAL A 530 5.32 20.04 3.51
CA VAL A 530 4.10 19.99 4.33
C VAL A 530 3.14 18.98 3.70
N ALA A 531 2.85 17.90 4.43
CA ALA A 531 1.88 16.88 4.08
C ALA A 531 0.63 17.05 4.95
N CYS A 532 -0.48 17.44 4.33
CA CYS A 532 -1.74 17.72 4.99
C CYS A 532 -2.69 16.52 4.93
N PHE A 533 -3.05 16.02 6.09
CA PHE A 533 -3.96 14.90 6.32
C PHE A 533 -5.25 15.43 6.96
N GLY A 534 -6.25 15.75 6.15
CA GLY A 534 -7.49 16.38 6.62
C GLY A 534 -7.89 17.55 5.74
N SER A 535 -8.39 18.63 6.36
CA SER A 535 -8.88 19.83 5.68
C SER A 535 -7.83 20.43 4.74
N PRO A 536 -8.10 20.56 3.42
CA PRO A 536 -7.14 21.13 2.46
C PRO A 536 -6.94 22.63 2.65
N TYR A 537 -7.87 23.33 3.31
CA TYR A 537 -7.82 24.77 3.54
C TYR A 537 -6.67 25.20 4.47
N LEU A 538 -6.06 24.27 5.21
CA LEU A 538 -4.90 24.55 6.07
C LEU A 538 -3.69 25.14 5.32
N VAL A 539 -3.63 25.00 3.99
CA VAL A 539 -2.58 25.65 3.18
C VAL A 539 -2.57 27.17 3.34
N GLU A 540 -3.72 27.79 3.65
CA GLU A 540 -3.84 29.22 3.90
C GLU A 540 -3.08 29.66 5.17
N ARG A 541 -3.00 28.79 6.19
CA ARG A 541 -2.27 29.07 7.44
C ARG A 541 -0.76 29.06 7.26
N PHE A 542 -0.25 28.41 6.22
CA PHE A 542 1.18 28.21 5.98
C PHE A 542 1.64 28.76 4.62
N PRO A 543 1.52 30.08 4.36
CA PRO A 543 1.92 30.66 3.09
C PRO A 543 3.42 30.50 2.78
N ALA A 544 4.25 30.30 3.81
CA ALA A 544 5.69 30.04 3.67
C ALA A 544 6.02 28.62 3.18
N ALA A 545 5.06 27.69 3.16
CA ALA A 545 5.27 26.32 2.69
C ALA A 545 5.45 26.30 1.16
N LYS A 546 6.68 25.99 0.74
CA LYS A 546 7.09 25.91 -0.68
C LYS A 546 6.74 24.58 -1.35
N THR A 547 6.58 23.52 -0.55
CA THR A 547 6.17 22.20 -1.01
C THR A 547 4.97 21.74 -0.19
N TRP A 548 3.83 21.51 -0.84
CA TRP A 548 2.56 21.17 -0.16
C TRP A 548 1.84 20.02 -0.85
N VAL A 549 1.57 18.96 -0.08
CA VAL A 549 0.83 17.77 -0.51
C VAL A 549 -0.45 17.64 0.31
N ALA A 550 -1.60 17.48 -0.35
CA ALA A 550 -2.88 17.22 0.30
C ALA A 550 -3.32 15.76 0.11
N ALA A 551 -3.71 15.12 1.20
CA ALA A 551 -4.22 13.75 1.24
C ALA A 551 -5.71 13.65 1.62
N PHE A 552 -6.31 14.76 2.08
CA PHE A 552 -7.74 14.90 2.42
C PHE A 552 -8.29 13.91 3.46
N SER A 553 -7.42 13.19 4.17
CA SER A 553 -7.82 12.10 5.04
C SER A 553 -6.70 11.78 6.04
N THR A 554 -7.06 11.43 7.27
CA THR A 554 -6.11 11.08 8.34
C THR A 554 -5.80 9.58 8.45
N VAL A 555 -6.52 8.73 7.72
CA VAL A 555 -6.44 7.27 7.87
C VAL A 555 -5.15 6.67 7.29
N ASP A 556 -4.88 5.43 7.67
CA ASP A 556 -3.70 4.64 7.31
C ASP A 556 -3.40 4.61 5.80
N VAL A 557 -4.40 4.36 4.94
CA VAL A 557 -4.21 4.29 3.48
C VAL A 557 -3.77 5.63 2.89
N ALA A 558 -4.22 6.75 3.46
CA ALA A 558 -3.82 8.09 3.03
C ALA A 558 -2.36 8.38 3.43
N GLN A 559 -1.96 8.00 4.64
CA GLN A 559 -0.58 8.10 5.13
C GLN A 559 0.38 7.26 4.26
N ARG A 560 -0.01 6.01 3.98
CA ARG A 560 0.76 5.11 3.10
C ARG A 560 0.85 5.65 1.68
N ALA A 561 -0.25 6.16 1.14
CA ALA A 561 -0.29 6.77 -0.20
C ALA A 561 0.68 7.95 -0.32
N VAL A 562 0.69 8.88 0.64
CA VAL A 562 1.64 10.00 0.68
C VAL A 562 3.07 9.47 0.78
N GLY A 563 3.36 8.53 1.68
CA GLY A 563 4.70 7.95 1.80
C GLY A 563 5.21 7.33 0.49
N ARG A 564 4.35 6.65 -0.27
CA ARG A 564 4.69 6.10 -1.61
C ARG A 564 4.87 7.21 -2.65
N ALA A 565 4.02 8.23 -2.63
CA ALA A 565 4.06 9.35 -3.56
C ALA A 565 5.29 10.25 -3.39
N LEU A 566 5.69 10.54 -2.14
CA LEU A 566 6.86 11.38 -1.85
C LEU A 566 8.14 10.83 -2.49
N PHE A 567 8.29 9.51 -2.55
CA PHE A 567 9.46 8.86 -3.16
C PHE A 567 9.22 8.46 -4.63
N GLY A 568 8.10 8.85 -5.23
CA GLY A 568 7.78 8.58 -6.63
C GLY A 568 7.49 7.10 -6.92
N GLN A 569 7.12 6.29 -5.92
CA GLN A 569 6.69 4.91 -6.16
C GLN A 569 5.36 4.85 -6.93
N VAL A 570 4.51 5.84 -6.71
CA VAL A 570 3.27 6.09 -7.44
C VAL A 570 3.32 7.51 -8.01
N PRO A 571 2.66 7.79 -9.14
CA PRO A 571 2.55 9.15 -9.64
C PRO A 571 1.66 9.99 -8.72
N ILE A 572 1.85 11.30 -8.74
CA ILE A 572 0.92 12.26 -8.14
C ILE A 572 0.13 12.90 -9.28
N GLY A 573 -1.20 12.84 -9.19
CA GLY A 573 -2.10 13.36 -10.22
C GLY A 573 -3.48 13.76 -9.70
N GLY A 574 -3.68 13.81 -8.38
CA GLY A 574 -4.93 14.29 -7.81
C GLY A 574 -5.18 15.76 -8.16
N ARG A 575 -6.45 16.16 -8.09
CA ARG A 575 -6.91 17.53 -8.34
C ARG A 575 -7.82 17.97 -7.21
N LEU A 576 -7.75 19.24 -6.84
CA LEU A 576 -8.62 19.78 -5.81
C LEU A 576 -10.10 19.67 -6.23
N PRO A 577 -10.96 19.06 -5.41
CA PRO A 577 -12.41 19.07 -5.60
C PRO A 577 -13.10 20.29 -4.96
N VAL A 578 -12.30 21.22 -4.43
CA VAL A 578 -12.73 22.47 -3.78
C VAL A 578 -11.82 23.63 -4.20
N ASN A 579 -12.32 24.85 -4.10
CA ASN A 579 -11.58 26.09 -4.26
C ASN A 579 -11.07 26.51 -2.88
N ILE A 580 -9.77 26.82 -2.80
CA ILE A 580 -9.12 27.30 -1.58
C ILE A 580 -8.87 28.81 -1.75
N PRO A 581 -9.66 29.68 -1.10
CA PRO A 581 -9.54 31.14 -1.20
C PRO A 581 -8.09 31.64 -1.10
N GLY A 582 -7.66 32.38 -2.12
CA GLY A 582 -6.32 32.99 -2.16
C GLY A 582 -5.14 32.01 -2.28
N ALA A 583 -5.37 30.69 -2.32
CA ALA A 583 -4.29 29.70 -2.38
C ALA A 583 -4.32 28.80 -3.63
N ALA A 584 -5.48 28.27 -4.02
CA ALA A 584 -5.61 27.36 -5.18
C ALA A 584 -7.06 27.28 -5.69
N LEU A 585 -7.23 27.18 -7.01
CA LEU A 585 -8.56 27.07 -7.63
C LEU A 585 -9.07 25.62 -7.64
N LEU A 586 -10.39 25.47 -7.76
CA LEU A 586 -11.03 24.18 -8.09
C LEU A 586 -10.31 23.52 -9.29
N GLY A 587 -9.98 22.24 -9.14
CA GLY A 587 -9.28 21.47 -10.17
C GLY A 587 -7.77 21.71 -10.24
N ALA A 588 -7.17 22.50 -9.34
CA ALA A 588 -5.72 22.67 -9.28
C ALA A 588 -5.00 21.41 -8.74
N GLY A 589 -3.79 21.17 -9.23
CA GLY A 589 -2.91 20.07 -8.82
C GLY A 589 -1.79 19.87 -9.84
N LEU A 590 -0.56 19.73 -9.37
CA LEU A 590 0.63 19.48 -10.18
C LEU A 590 0.76 17.97 -10.46
N ASP A 591 1.10 17.64 -11.71
CA ASP A 591 1.41 16.26 -12.09
C ASP A 591 2.87 15.94 -11.78
N LEU A 592 3.09 14.81 -11.10
CA LEU A 592 4.41 14.25 -10.87
C LEU A 592 4.42 12.80 -11.34
N ALA A 593 5.28 12.49 -12.32
CA ALA A 593 5.44 11.13 -12.81
C ALA A 593 6.09 10.24 -11.73
N ALA A 594 5.71 8.96 -11.74
CA ALA A 594 6.41 7.97 -10.92
C ALA A 594 7.89 7.84 -11.36
N SER A 595 8.78 7.70 -10.39
CA SER A 595 10.17 7.32 -10.60
C SER A 595 10.27 5.79 -10.53
N SER A 596 10.82 5.15 -11.55
CA SER A 596 10.96 3.68 -11.53
C SER A 596 12.04 3.19 -10.57
N MET A 597 13.04 4.02 -10.25
CA MET A 597 14.27 3.62 -9.54
C MET A 597 14.91 2.34 -10.12
N LYS A 598 14.86 2.20 -11.45
CA LYS A 598 15.43 1.08 -12.22
C LYS A 598 16.61 1.54 -13.06
N LEU A 599 17.44 0.57 -13.45
CA LEU A 599 18.45 0.77 -14.50
C LEU A 599 17.78 1.25 -15.78
N ARG A 600 18.39 2.24 -16.42
CA ARG A 600 17.98 2.73 -17.74
C ARG A 600 18.86 2.08 -18.79
N ALA A 601 18.28 1.67 -19.91
CA ALA A 601 19.10 1.27 -21.05
C ALA A 601 19.89 2.49 -21.55
N SER A 602 21.21 2.37 -21.69
CA SER A 602 22.09 3.46 -22.14
C SER A 602 21.64 4.06 -23.48
N ASN A 603 21.20 3.21 -24.41
CA ASN A 603 20.70 3.61 -25.73
C ASN A 603 19.45 4.51 -25.69
N ALA A 604 18.79 4.63 -24.53
CA ALA A 604 17.63 5.49 -24.33
C ALA A 604 17.99 6.92 -23.87
N ALA A 605 19.25 7.20 -23.52
CA ALA A 605 19.69 8.49 -23.00
C ALA A 605 20.51 9.29 -24.05
N PRO A 606 20.00 10.43 -24.55
CA PRO A 606 20.76 11.30 -25.44
C PRO A 606 22.07 11.77 -24.79
N GLY A 607 23.20 11.56 -25.46
CA GLY A 607 24.51 11.99 -24.97
C GLY A 607 25.15 11.10 -23.89
N SER A 608 24.65 9.87 -23.68
CA SER A 608 25.25 8.92 -22.75
C SER A 608 26.74 8.65 -23.08
N LYS A 609 27.59 8.67 -22.04
CA LYS A 609 28.99 8.23 -22.15
C LYS A 609 29.11 6.71 -22.26
N LEU A 610 28.10 5.97 -21.81
CA LEU A 610 28.09 4.52 -21.84
C LEU A 610 27.44 4.06 -23.15
N ASN A 611 28.22 3.94 -24.22
CA ASN A 611 27.71 3.52 -25.53
C ASN A 611 28.73 2.62 -26.25
N ASP A 612 28.27 1.89 -27.28
CA ASP A 612 29.09 0.95 -28.03
C ASP A 612 30.33 1.61 -28.66
N ALA A 613 30.23 2.87 -29.10
CA ALA A 613 31.34 3.57 -29.73
C ALA A 613 32.49 3.83 -28.75
N ASN A 614 32.16 4.23 -27.52
CA ASN A 614 33.15 4.45 -26.46
C ASN A 614 33.76 3.13 -25.99
N LEU A 615 32.96 2.07 -25.83
CA LEU A 615 33.43 0.77 -25.33
C LEU A 615 34.12 -0.12 -26.38
N LYS A 616 34.36 0.39 -27.60
CA LYS A 616 35.00 -0.36 -28.69
C LYS A 616 36.35 -0.96 -28.32
N SER A 617 37.16 -0.28 -27.50
CA SER A 617 38.45 -0.81 -27.02
C SER A 617 38.27 -2.05 -26.15
N ALA A 618 37.27 -2.05 -25.26
CA ALA A 618 36.92 -3.19 -24.42
C ALA A 618 36.40 -4.38 -25.26
N TYR A 619 35.59 -4.12 -26.30
CA TYR A 619 35.15 -5.16 -27.23
C TYR A 619 36.33 -5.78 -27.98
N GLY A 620 37.31 -4.97 -28.40
CA GLY A 620 38.54 -5.49 -29.01
C GLY A 620 39.39 -6.37 -28.08
N VAL A 621 39.30 -6.21 -26.75
CA VAL A 621 39.90 -7.17 -25.80
C VAL A 621 39.15 -8.50 -25.83
N LEU A 622 37.82 -8.47 -25.84
CA LEU A 622 36.96 -9.66 -25.88
C LEU A 622 37.09 -10.42 -27.21
N ASP A 623 37.08 -9.73 -28.34
CA ASP A 623 37.24 -10.34 -29.67
C ASP A 623 38.58 -11.09 -29.79
N ARG A 624 39.66 -10.50 -29.28
CA ARG A 624 40.97 -11.16 -29.21
C ARG A 624 40.94 -12.37 -28.29
N ALA A 625 40.29 -12.27 -27.13
CA ALA A 625 40.15 -13.38 -26.21
C ALA A 625 39.37 -14.57 -26.82
N VAL A 626 38.33 -14.30 -27.62
CA VAL A 626 37.60 -15.33 -28.38
C VAL A 626 38.52 -15.96 -29.44
N ALA A 627 39.24 -15.15 -30.21
CA ALA A 627 40.18 -15.63 -31.24
C ALA A 627 41.32 -16.47 -30.64
N ASP A 628 41.79 -16.11 -29.45
CA ASP A 628 42.83 -16.83 -28.71
C ASP A 628 42.29 -18.07 -27.98
N HIS A 629 41.01 -18.43 -28.15
CA HIS A 629 40.35 -19.54 -27.46
C HIS A 629 40.46 -19.44 -25.92
N ALA A 630 40.32 -18.24 -25.35
CA ALA A 630 40.16 -18.07 -23.90
C ALA A 630 38.76 -18.53 -23.42
N PHE A 631 37.75 -18.36 -24.27
CA PHE A 631 36.37 -18.84 -24.16
C PHE A 631 35.71 -18.72 -25.55
N PRO A 632 34.62 -19.46 -25.85
CA PRO A 632 33.94 -19.37 -27.15
C PRO A 632 33.09 -18.09 -27.30
N GLY A 633 32.65 -17.48 -26.20
CA GLY A 633 31.81 -16.30 -26.18
C GLY A 633 31.40 -15.91 -24.76
N GLY A 634 30.59 -14.87 -24.64
CA GLY A 634 30.20 -14.32 -23.35
C GLY A 634 29.29 -13.10 -23.46
N VAL A 635 28.97 -12.54 -22.29
CA VAL A 635 28.24 -11.28 -22.16
C VAL A 635 29.01 -10.34 -21.25
N LEU A 636 29.31 -9.15 -21.76
CA LEU A 636 29.82 -8.02 -20.96
C LEU A 636 28.63 -7.11 -20.62
N ALA A 637 28.37 -6.86 -19.35
CA ALA A 637 27.42 -5.84 -18.92
C ALA A 637 28.15 -4.77 -18.09
N VAL A 638 27.98 -3.51 -18.48
CA VAL A 638 28.59 -2.36 -17.81
C VAL A 638 27.45 -1.46 -17.32
N GLY A 639 27.43 -1.18 -16.03
CA GLY A 639 26.53 -0.20 -15.44
C GLY A 639 27.28 1.05 -15.03
N TYR A 640 26.81 2.23 -15.42
CA TYR A 640 27.45 3.50 -15.06
C TYR A 640 26.38 4.57 -14.82
N ARG A 641 26.36 5.15 -13.60
CA ARG A 641 25.42 6.22 -13.21
C ARG A 641 23.94 5.89 -13.48
N GLY A 642 23.55 4.66 -13.15
CA GLY A 642 22.19 4.15 -13.32
C GLY A 642 21.80 3.82 -14.77
N GLU A 643 22.76 3.82 -15.70
CA GLU A 643 22.58 3.33 -17.07
C GLU A 643 23.24 1.96 -17.24
N LEU A 644 22.68 1.12 -18.11
CA LEU A 644 23.15 -0.23 -18.41
C LEU A 644 23.42 -0.38 -19.92
N LEU A 645 24.58 -0.93 -20.26
CA LEU A 645 24.89 -1.45 -21.58
C LEU A 645 25.21 -2.94 -21.47
N VAL A 646 24.59 -3.75 -22.33
CA VAL A 646 24.81 -5.20 -22.39
C VAL A 646 25.30 -5.57 -23.78
N HIS A 647 26.48 -6.17 -23.85
CA HIS A 647 27.16 -6.55 -25.08
C HIS A 647 27.41 -8.06 -25.11
N PRO A 648 26.58 -8.84 -25.84
CA PRO A 648 26.86 -10.24 -26.11
C PRO A 648 27.93 -10.38 -27.21
N PHE A 649 28.81 -11.37 -27.10
CA PHE A 649 29.87 -11.64 -28.08
C PHE A 649 30.14 -13.14 -28.24
N GLY A 650 30.63 -13.54 -29.41
CA GLY A 650 30.98 -14.93 -29.71
C GLY A 650 29.78 -15.90 -29.77
N ARG A 651 30.06 -17.18 -29.50
CA ARG A 651 29.08 -18.29 -29.56
C ARG A 651 29.11 -19.09 -28.26
N GLN A 652 28.08 -19.91 -28.03
CA GLN A 652 28.01 -20.74 -26.82
C GLN A 652 29.08 -21.86 -26.80
N THR A 653 29.59 -22.29 -27.96
CA THR A 653 30.71 -23.24 -28.11
C THR A 653 31.63 -22.80 -29.24
N TYR A 654 32.80 -23.45 -29.39
CA TYR A 654 33.74 -23.17 -30.49
C TYR A 654 33.25 -23.66 -31.87
N ASP A 655 32.15 -24.39 -31.92
CA ASP A 655 31.55 -24.85 -33.18
C ASP A 655 30.95 -23.66 -33.94
N ALA A 656 31.26 -23.53 -35.24
CA ALA A 656 30.76 -22.44 -36.08
C ALA A 656 29.22 -22.44 -36.24
N THR A 657 28.57 -23.60 -36.07
CA THR A 657 27.11 -23.78 -36.10
C THR A 657 26.44 -23.56 -34.74
N SER A 658 27.24 -23.41 -33.67
CA SER A 658 26.74 -23.17 -32.32
C SER A 658 25.91 -21.88 -32.23
N ALA A 659 24.92 -21.85 -31.35
CA ALA A 659 24.11 -20.67 -31.13
C ALA A 659 24.97 -19.46 -30.75
N ALA A 660 24.65 -18.30 -31.31
CA ALA A 660 25.26 -17.04 -30.89
C ALA A 660 24.89 -16.75 -29.43
N VAL A 661 25.78 -16.07 -28.72
CA VAL A 661 25.45 -15.56 -27.39
C VAL A 661 24.45 -14.42 -27.52
N THR A 662 23.52 -14.35 -26.58
CA THR A 662 22.51 -13.29 -26.47
C THR A 662 22.55 -12.69 -25.07
N PRO A 663 21.94 -11.51 -24.83
CA PRO A 663 21.82 -10.95 -23.48
C PRO A 663 21.11 -11.91 -22.49
N ASP A 664 20.23 -12.77 -23.02
CA ASP A 664 19.43 -13.74 -22.26
C ASP A 664 20.11 -15.10 -22.08
N THR A 665 21.36 -15.24 -22.53
CA THR A 665 22.14 -16.47 -22.33
C THR A 665 22.46 -16.63 -20.84
N ILE A 666 22.08 -17.79 -20.30
CA ILE A 666 22.25 -18.15 -18.89
C ILE A 666 23.60 -18.86 -18.73
N TYR A 667 24.37 -18.47 -17.72
CA TYR A 667 25.66 -19.06 -17.39
C TYR A 667 25.61 -19.73 -16.03
N ASP A 668 26.32 -20.85 -15.88
CA ASP A 668 26.76 -21.31 -14.57
C ASP A 668 27.71 -20.26 -13.98
N THR A 669 27.30 -19.63 -12.89
CA THR A 669 28.06 -18.52 -12.30
C THR A 669 29.09 -18.98 -11.27
N ALA A 670 29.13 -20.29 -10.98
CA ALA A 670 30.03 -20.91 -10.00
C ALA A 670 30.09 -20.10 -8.69
N SER A 671 31.29 -19.68 -8.29
CA SER A 671 31.55 -18.99 -7.04
C SER A 671 30.91 -17.60 -6.90
N LEU A 672 30.29 -17.01 -7.94
CA LEU A 672 29.47 -15.82 -7.72
C LEU A 672 28.29 -16.10 -6.78
N THR A 673 27.87 -17.36 -6.64
CA THR A 673 26.89 -17.81 -5.63
C THR A 673 27.25 -17.34 -4.22
N LYS A 674 28.54 -17.40 -3.85
CA LYS A 674 29.03 -16.95 -2.54
C LYS A 674 28.63 -15.51 -2.25
N ALA A 675 28.98 -14.62 -3.17
CA ALA A 675 28.82 -13.19 -2.96
C ALA A 675 27.38 -12.70 -3.22
N VAL A 676 26.74 -13.19 -4.30
CA VAL A 676 25.39 -12.75 -4.69
C VAL A 676 24.33 -13.33 -3.75
N VAL A 677 24.44 -14.61 -3.40
CA VAL A 677 23.44 -15.32 -2.59
C VAL A 677 23.85 -15.35 -1.12
N THR A 678 24.89 -16.12 -0.79
CA THR A 678 25.19 -16.46 0.61
C THR A 678 25.56 -15.23 1.43
N THR A 679 26.46 -14.38 0.94
CA THR A 679 26.89 -13.15 1.61
C THR A 679 25.73 -12.19 1.80
N THR A 680 24.88 -12.00 0.79
CA THR A 680 23.69 -11.16 0.88
C THR A 680 22.71 -11.69 1.93
N LEU A 681 22.43 -13.00 1.93
CA LEU A 681 21.54 -13.63 2.91
C LEU A 681 22.10 -13.51 4.34
N VAL A 682 23.41 -13.73 4.53
CA VAL A 682 24.08 -13.53 5.82
C VAL A 682 23.95 -12.07 6.26
N ALA A 683 24.19 -11.11 5.36
CA ALA A 683 24.03 -9.68 5.65
C ALA A 683 22.61 -9.34 6.11
N MET A 684 21.59 -9.87 5.44
CA MET A 684 20.19 -9.72 5.86
C MET A 684 19.91 -10.30 7.25
N GLN A 685 20.48 -11.47 7.58
CA GLN A 685 20.26 -12.08 8.90
C GLN A 685 21.07 -11.39 10.01
N VAL A 686 22.22 -10.78 9.69
CA VAL A 686 22.98 -9.92 10.60
C VAL A 686 22.21 -8.64 10.91
N GLU A 687 21.67 -7.98 9.87
CA GLU A 687 20.83 -6.78 10.03
C GLU A 687 19.56 -7.08 10.86
N ALA A 688 18.97 -8.27 10.67
CA ALA A 688 17.83 -8.74 11.46
C ALA A 688 18.19 -9.21 12.89
N GLY A 689 19.47 -9.15 13.29
CA GLY A 689 19.95 -9.57 14.62
C GLY A 689 19.91 -11.08 14.89
N ARG A 690 19.67 -11.92 13.88
CA ARG A 690 19.62 -13.39 14.02
C ARG A 690 21.02 -14.01 13.95
N LEU A 691 21.90 -13.43 13.14
CA LEU A 691 23.31 -13.81 13.04
C LEU A 691 24.20 -12.70 13.61
N GLY A 692 25.36 -13.07 14.18
CA GLY A 692 26.36 -12.11 14.65
C GLY A 692 27.71 -12.41 14.00
N LEU A 693 28.33 -11.40 13.38
CA LEU A 693 29.61 -11.56 12.67
C LEU A 693 30.71 -12.12 13.57
N ASP A 694 30.75 -11.67 14.83
CA ASP A 694 31.80 -12.03 15.78
C ASP A 694 31.36 -13.15 16.75
N LEU A 695 30.19 -13.77 16.49
CA LEU A 695 29.74 -14.93 17.26
C LEU A 695 30.40 -16.22 16.75
N PRO A 696 30.77 -17.15 17.66
CA PRO A 696 31.39 -18.42 17.28
C PRO A 696 30.47 -19.29 16.43
N VAL A 697 31.04 -20.02 15.46
CA VAL A 697 30.33 -20.99 14.60
C VAL A 697 29.61 -22.06 15.44
N ALA A 698 30.20 -22.47 16.57
CA ALA A 698 29.62 -23.44 17.50
C ALA A 698 28.23 -23.06 18.02
N ARG A 699 27.87 -21.77 18.00
CA ARG A 699 26.52 -21.31 18.38
C ARG A 699 25.45 -21.82 17.42
N TYR A 700 25.80 -22.00 16.15
CA TYR A 700 24.86 -22.31 15.07
C TYR A 700 24.95 -23.77 14.63
N ILE A 701 26.15 -24.37 14.70
CA ILE A 701 26.41 -25.74 14.27
C ILE A 701 26.78 -26.61 15.49
N PRO A 702 25.83 -27.40 16.03
CA PRO A 702 26.11 -28.41 17.04
C PRO A 702 27.15 -29.41 16.53
N GLY A 703 28.12 -29.74 17.39
CA GLY A 703 29.22 -30.64 17.04
C GLY A 703 30.42 -29.99 16.36
N TRP A 704 30.37 -28.68 16.04
CA TRP A 704 31.53 -27.96 15.49
C TRP A 704 32.78 -28.07 16.38
N ASN A 705 32.63 -28.00 17.70
CA ASN A 705 33.74 -28.05 18.66
C ASN A 705 34.26 -29.46 18.94
N ASP A 706 33.59 -30.51 18.44
CA ASP A 706 33.99 -31.90 18.67
C ASP A 706 35.08 -32.36 17.69
N GLY A 707 35.36 -31.54 16.65
CA GLY A 707 36.39 -31.80 15.66
C GLY A 707 37.82 -31.52 16.16
N PRO A 708 38.84 -31.84 15.33
CA PRO A 708 40.24 -31.59 15.66
C PRO A 708 40.53 -30.10 15.88
N ASN A 709 41.57 -29.76 16.65
CA ASN A 709 41.93 -28.37 17.00
C ASN A 709 40.84 -27.64 17.85
N PRO A 710 40.37 -28.19 18.98
CA PRO A 710 39.23 -27.64 19.72
C PRO A 710 39.42 -26.20 20.21
N GLU A 711 40.65 -25.83 20.60
CA GLU A 711 40.95 -24.45 21.02
C GLU A 711 40.81 -23.44 19.87
N TRP A 712 41.20 -23.82 18.64
CA TRP A 712 41.03 -22.98 17.46
C TRP A 712 39.57 -22.96 17.00
N ARG A 713 38.88 -24.09 17.03
CA ARG A 713 37.46 -24.19 16.62
C ARG A 713 36.56 -23.26 17.44
N ARG A 714 36.82 -23.13 18.74
CA ARG A 714 36.07 -22.22 19.63
C ARG A 714 36.19 -20.75 19.24
N SER A 715 37.25 -20.35 18.53
CA SER A 715 37.48 -18.96 18.09
C SER A 715 37.04 -18.69 16.64
N VAL A 716 36.63 -19.70 15.87
CA VAL A 716 36.09 -19.49 14.52
C VAL A 716 34.73 -18.81 14.61
N THR A 717 34.56 -17.69 13.90
CA THR A 717 33.35 -16.86 13.89
C THR A 717 32.79 -16.78 12.48
N LEU A 718 31.57 -16.23 12.33
CA LEU A 718 31.00 -15.95 11.01
C LEU A 718 31.91 -15.03 10.18
N ARG A 719 32.56 -14.05 10.81
CA ARG A 719 33.55 -13.19 10.16
C ARG A 719 34.66 -14.01 9.53
N HIS A 720 35.23 -14.96 10.27
CA HIS A 720 36.28 -15.83 9.77
C HIS A 720 35.86 -16.66 8.55
N LEU A 721 34.62 -17.16 8.52
CA LEU A 721 34.07 -17.88 7.36
C LEU A 721 33.94 -16.94 6.15
N LEU A 722 33.35 -15.76 6.35
CA LEU A 722 33.14 -14.75 5.27
C LEU A 722 34.46 -14.22 4.69
N THR A 723 35.52 -14.15 5.49
CA THR A 723 36.84 -13.67 5.06
C THR A 723 37.81 -14.77 4.62
N HIS A 724 37.36 -16.03 4.60
CA HIS A 724 38.20 -17.18 4.28
C HIS A 724 39.44 -17.31 5.16
N SER A 725 39.27 -17.09 6.46
CA SER A 725 40.35 -17.09 7.45
C SER A 725 40.03 -17.99 8.65
N SER A 726 39.22 -19.04 8.44
CA SER A 726 38.77 -19.95 9.50
C SER A 726 39.81 -21.00 9.89
N GLY A 727 40.84 -21.21 9.07
CA GLY A 727 41.75 -22.34 9.20
C GLY A 727 41.33 -23.58 8.40
N LEU A 728 40.14 -23.59 7.79
CA LEU A 728 39.69 -24.72 6.95
C LEU A 728 40.53 -24.84 5.66
N PRO A 729 40.70 -26.07 5.15
CA PRO A 729 41.37 -26.30 3.86
C PRO A 729 40.59 -25.66 2.71
N ALA A 730 41.28 -25.31 1.63
CA ALA A 730 40.66 -24.66 0.47
C ALA A 730 39.53 -25.52 -0.16
N HIS A 731 39.78 -26.81 -0.32
CA HIS A 731 38.87 -27.75 -0.99
C HIS A 731 39.10 -29.18 -0.50
N LYS A 732 38.06 -30.02 -0.61
CA LYS A 732 38.08 -31.47 -0.40
C LYS A 732 37.15 -32.12 -1.40
N ASP A 733 37.55 -33.28 -1.95
CA ASP A 733 36.77 -34.01 -2.96
C ASP A 733 35.62 -34.83 -2.35
N TYR A 734 34.75 -34.17 -1.58
CA TYR A 734 33.64 -34.83 -0.90
C TYR A 734 32.67 -35.50 -1.86
N PHE A 735 32.50 -34.97 -3.07
CA PHE A 735 31.67 -35.55 -4.12
C PHE A 735 32.00 -37.02 -4.46
N LEU A 736 33.19 -37.51 -4.09
CA LEU A 736 33.57 -38.91 -4.25
C LEU A 736 32.98 -39.83 -3.17
N THR A 737 32.63 -39.28 -2.00
CA THR A 737 32.25 -40.06 -0.82
C THR A 737 30.89 -39.71 -0.23
N ILE A 738 30.40 -38.48 -0.41
CA ILE A 738 29.14 -38.03 0.19
C ILE A 738 27.92 -38.43 -0.64
N HIS A 739 26.81 -38.59 0.04
CA HIS A 739 25.49 -38.82 -0.56
C HIS A 739 24.43 -37.79 -0.16
N SER A 740 24.80 -36.83 0.70
CA SER A 740 23.93 -35.73 1.14
C SER A 740 24.73 -34.50 1.58
N ASP A 741 24.05 -33.36 1.60
CA ASP A 741 24.48 -32.11 2.22
C ASP A 741 24.88 -32.29 3.69
N ARG A 742 24.05 -32.97 4.49
CA ARG A 742 24.29 -33.23 5.91
C ARG A 742 25.59 -34.00 6.14
N GLU A 743 25.91 -34.94 5.26
CA GLU A 743 27.17 -35.68 5.32
C GLU A 743 28.37 -34.79 4.99
N ALA A 744 28.23 -33.90 3.99
CA ALA A 744 29.26 -32.91 3.69
C ALA A 744 29.56 -32.01 4.90
N ILE A 745 28.52 -31.46 5.54
CA ILE A 745 28.68 -30.63 6.75
C ILE A 745 29.32 -31.43 7.90
N ALA A 746 28.88 -32.67 8.12
CA ALA A 746 29.47 -33.54 9.14
C ALA A 746 30.95 -33.84 8.88
N ASN A 747 31.35 -33.97 7.62
CA ASN A 747 32.75 -34.17 7.23
C ASN A 747 33.57 -32.89 7.44
N ILE A 748 33.05 -31.71 7.07
CA ILE A 748 33.72 -30.42 7.35
C ILE A 748 33.96 -30.24 8.86
N CYS A 749 32.99 -30.59 9.70
CA CYS A 749 33.15 -30.54 11.15
C CYS A 749 34.27 -31.45 11.70
N LYS A 750 34.70 -32.47 10.94
CA LYS A 750 35.78 -33.39 11.30
C LYS A 750 37.14 -33.03 10.67
N GLU A 751 37.19 -32.10 9.72
CA GLU A 751 38.46 -31.70 9.10
C GLU A 751 39.38 -31.01 10.12
N PRO A 752 40.69 -31.27 10.10
CA PRO A 752 41.62 -30.47 10.88
C PRO A 752 41.70 -29.04 10.33
N LEU A 753 41.87 -28.06 11.23
CA LEU A 753 42.22 -26.70 10.83
C LEU A 753 43.73 -26.65 10.53
N GLU A 754 44.10 -26.16 9.36
CA GLU A 754 45.49 -26.13 8.86
C GLU A 754 46.33 -24.99 9.46
N TYR A 755 45.66 -23.95 9.96
CA TYR A 755 46.30 -22.78 10.56
C TYR A 755 45.37 -22.11 11.59
N PRO A 756 45.91 -21.31 12.54
CA PRO A 756 45.09 -20.62 13.52
C PRO A 756 44.13 -19.62 12.85
N PRO A 757 42.84 -19.56 13.25
CA PRO A 757 41.86 -18.64 12.68
C PRO A 757 42.33 -17.18 12.73
N GLY A 758 42.05 -16.44 11.67
CA GLY A 758 42.44 -15.05 11.50
C GLY A 758 43.88 -14.83 11.04
N THR A 759 44.78 -15.82 11.10
CA THR A 759 46.21 -15.58 10.78
C THR A 759 46.56 -15.57 9.29
N LYS A 760 45.73 -16.20 8.44
CA LYS A 760 45.92 -16.30 6.99
C LYS A 760 44.58 -16.28 6.27
N THR A 761 44.62 -16.00 4.97
CA THR A 761 43.46 -16.14 4.08
C THR A 761 43.70 -17.29 3.11
N VAL A 762 42.85 -18.32 3.17
CA VAL A 762 42.83 -19.44 2.23
C VAL A 762 41.41 -19.56 1.68
N TYR A 763 41.23 -19.23 0.41
CA TYR A 763 39.93 -19.26 -0.25
C TYR A 763 39.33 -20.67 -0.20
N SER A 764 38.35 -20.87 0.70
CA SER A 764 37.81 -22.17 1.05
C SER A 764 36.32 -22.29 0.74
N ASP A 765 35.97 -23.29 -0.04
CA ASP A 765 34.56 -23.61 -0.32
C ASP A 765 33.84 -24.12 0.93
N LEU A 766 34.57 -24.78 1.84
CA LEU A 766 34.04 -25.34 3.07
C LEU A 766 33.50 -24.26 4.01
N ASP A 767 34.12 -23.07 4.02
CA ASP A 767 33.62 -21.92 4.79
C ASP A 767 32.19 -21.55 4.39
N PHE A 768 31.93 -21.51 3.09
CA PHE A 768 30.63 -21.12 2.55
C PHE A 768 29.61 -22.24 2.64
N MET A 769 30.02 -23.50 2.53
CA MET A 769 29.15 -24.63 2.83
C MET A 769 28.63 -24.56 4.27
N LEU A 770 29.49 -24.23 5.25
CA LEU A 770 29.05 -23.99 6.64
C LEU A 770 28.15 -22.76 6.78
N LEU A 771 28.41 -21.66 6.06
CA LEU A 771 27.51 -20.50 6.05
C LEU A 771 26.12 -20.88 5.51
N GLY A 772 26.04 -21.77 4.51
CA GLY A 772 24.79 -22.36 4.04
C GLY A 772 24.02 -23.04 5.16
N GLU A 773 24.66 -24.01 5.84
CA GLU A 773 24.08 -24.70 7.00
C GLU A 773 23.59 -23.73 8.09
N ILE A 774 24.37 -22.68 8.38
CA ILE A 774 24.01 -21.66 9.38
C ILE A 774 22.74 -20.91 8.95
N LEU A 775 22.62 -20.53 7.68
CA LEU A 775 21.44 -19.86 7.15
C LEU A 775 20.21 -20.75 7.23
N GLU A 776 20.32 -22.02 6.83
CA GLU A 776 19.19 -22.96 6.84
C GLU A 776 18.71 -23.22 8.27
N ARG A 777 19.64 -23.39 9.23
CA ARG A 777 19.28 -23.51 10.65
C ARG A 777 18.65 -22.26 11.24
N ALA A 778 19.14 -21.08 10.86
CA ALA A 778 18.66 -19.81 11.40
C ALA A 778 17.27 -19.42 10.86
N THR A 779 16.84 -19.99 9.74
CA THR A 779 15.63 -19.58 9.02
C THR A 779 14.61 -20.68 8.82
N GLY A 780 15.02 -21.96 8.85
CA GLY A 780 14.19 -23.11 8.51
C GLY A 780 13.92 -23.29 7.02
N MET A 781 14.63 -22.58 6.14
CA MET A 781 14.46 -22.61 4.68
C MET A 781 15.76 -22.96 3.99
N THR A 782 15.70 -23.66 2.86
CA THR A 782 16.89 -23.98 2.06
C THR A 782 17.48 -22.73 1.39
N VAL A 783 18.77 -22.75 1.05
CA VAL A 783 19.45 -21.59 0.46
C VAL A 783 18.77 -21.09 -0.83
N ASP A 784 18.31 -21.99 -1.71
CA ASP A 784 17.61 -21.61 -2.95
C ASP A 784 16.24 -20.99 -2.69
N GLN A 785 15.48 -21.48 -1.70
CA GLN A 785 14.21 -20.89 -1.28
C GLN A 785 14.42 -19.49 -0.73
N LEU A 786 15.41 -19.32 0.17
CA LEU A 786 15.79 -18.02 0.71
C LEU A 786 16.22 -17.05 -0.40
N ALA A 787 17.08 -17.50 -1.32
CA ALA A 787 17.56 -16.67 -2.42
C ALA A 787 16.41 -16.21 -3.32
N ARG A 788 15.48 -17.11 -3.64
CA ARG A 788 14.30 -16.78 -4.44
C ARG A 788 13.40 -15.76 -3.75
N GLU A 789 13.08 -15.97 -2.49
CA GLU A 789 12.13 -15.13 -1.76
C GLU A 789 12.70 -13.79 -1.31
N ARG A 790 14.00 -13.75 -1.01
CA ARG A 790 14.63 -12.58 -0.38
C ARG A 790 15.48 -11.75 -1.33
N ILE A 791 15.95 -12.32 -2.44
CA ILE A 791 16.83 -11.64 -3.41
C ILE A 791 16.17 -11.60 -4.79
N PHE A 792 15.91 -12.76 -5.40
CA PHE A 792 15.58 -12.82 -6.82
C PHE A 792 14.19 -12.27 -7.13
N ALA A 793 13.15 -12.74 -6.43
CA ALA A 793 11.79 -12.26 -6.66
C ALA A 793 11.59 -10.78 -6.29
N PRO A 794 12.10 -10.28 -5.13
CA PRO A 794 12.01 -8.85 -4.81
C PRO A 794 12.69 -7.93 -5.82
N LEU A 795 13.81 -8.36 -6.43
CA LEU A 795 14.53 -7.59 -7.44
C LEU A 795 14.01 -7.81 -8.87
N GLY A 796 13.16 -8.81 -9.10
CA GLY A 796 12.70 -9.18 -10.44
C GLY A 796 13.76 -9.90 -11.28
N MET A 797 14.73 -10.59 -10.65
CA MET A 797 15.76 -11.40 -11.30
C MET A 797 15.18 -12.75 -11.75
N THR A 798 14.36 -12.71 -12.80
CA THR A 798 13.54 -13.87 -13.24
C THR A 798 14.33 -14.97 -13.95
N ASN A 799 15.59 -14.74 -14.34
CA ASN A 799 16.46 -15.72 -14.98
C ASN A 799 17.62 -16.17 -14.08
N THR A 800 17.61 -15.77 -12.81
CA THR A 800 18.57 -16.23 -11.80
C THR A 800 17.96 -17.34 -10.97
N ILE A 801 18.55 -18.53 -11.05
CA ILE A 801 17.94 -19.76 -10.52
C ILE A 801 19.00 -20.78 -10.10
N PHE A 802 18.62 -21.67 -9.20
CA PHE A 802 19.31 -22.93 -8.97
C PHE A 802 18.61 -24.04 -9.75
N LYS A 803 19.35 -25.07 -10.16
CA LYS A 803 18.83 -26.28 -10.85
C LYS A 803 17.89 -25.92 -12.01
N PRO A 804 18.38 -25.23 -13.05
CA PRO A 804 17.56 -24.81 -14.16
C PRO A 804 16.86 -26.00 -14.82
N GLN A 805 15.63 -25.80 -15.28
CA GLN A 805 14.86 -26.84 -15.96
C GLN A 805 15.43 -27.13 -17.35
N GLU A 806 15.29 -28.37 -17.81
CA GLU A 806 15.77 -28.83 -19.13
C GLU A 806 15.25 -27.98 -20.29
N ALA A 807 14.03 -27.43 -20.18
CA ALA A 807 13.45 -26.54 -21.19
C ALA A 807 14.28 -25.27 -21.44
N LEU A 808 15.15 -24.87 -20.49
CA LEU A 808 16.06 -23.74 -20.62
C LEU A 808 17.41 -24.11 -21.24
N ALA A 809 17.69 -25.39 -21.50
CA ALA A 809 19.00 -25.86 -21.96
C ALA A 809 19.52 -25.07 -23.15
N SER A 810 18.68 -24.78 -24.16
CA SER A 810 19.06 -24.00 -25.35
C SER A 810 19.53 -22.56 -25.04
N ARG A 811 19.07 -21.99 -23.93
CA ARG A 811 19.47 -20.67 -23.43
C ARG A 811 20.69 -20.73 -22.50
N ILE A 812 21.10 -21.92 -22.05
CA ILE A 812 22.22 -22.10 -21.14
C ILE A 812 23.50 -22.39 -21.95
N ALA A 813 24.55 -21.61 -21.68
CA ALA A 813 25.87 -21.88 -22.25
C ALA A 813 26.41 -23.22 -21.69
N PRO A 814 26.89 -24.15 -22.53
CA PRO A 814 27.54 -25.37 -22.04
C PRO A 814 28.77 -25.04 -21.20
N THR A 815 28.95 -25.72 -20.07
CA THR A 815 29.97 -25.36 -19.08
C THR A 815 31.27 -26.14 -19.32
N GLU A 816 31.26 -27.46 -19.17
CA GLU A 816 32.46 -28.30 -19.34
C GLU A 816 32.09 -29.67 -19.93
N ASN A 817 32.97 -30.27 -20.74
CA ASN A 817 32.89 -31.70 -21.02
C ASN A 817 33.62 -32.47 -19.91
N ASP A 818 32.88 -32.84 -18.85
CA ASP A 818 33.46 -33.51 -17.69
C ASP A 818 33.85 -34.95 -18.07
N ALA A 819 35.14 -35.15 -18.29
CA ALA A 819 35.72 -36.44 -18.63
C ALA A 819 36.15 -37.27 -17.41
N THR A 820 36.07 -36.76 -16.18
CA THR A 820 36.62 -37.42 -14.98
C THR A 820 35.54 -38.00 -14.08
N TYR A 821 34.52 -37.22 -13.73
CA TYR A 821 33.49 -37.61 -12.75
C TYR A 821 32.15 -37.93 -13.43
N ARG A 822 31.49 -36.94 -14.04
CA ARG A 822 30.14 -37.10 -14.62
C ARG A 822 30.12 -37.71 -16.03
N LYS A 823 31.28 -37.78 -16.70
CA LYS A 823 31.49 -38.41 -18.03
C LYS A 823 30.54 -37.88 -19.12
N ARG A 824 30.19 -36.58 -19.08
CA ARG A 824 29.25 -35.94 -20.02
C ARG A 824 29.49 -34.44 -20.14
N LEU A 825 28.91 -33.85 -21.18
CA LEU A 825 28.80 -32.40 -21.31
C LEU A 825 27.83 -31.83 -20.27
N LEU A 826 28.33 -30.92 -19.45
CA LEU A 826 27.55 -30.20 -18.45
C LEU A 826 26.84 -29.02 -19.11
N ARG A 827 25.51 -28.98 -18.98
CA ARG A 827 24.67 -27.88 -19.45
C ARG A 827 23.41 -27.83 -18.59
N GLY A 828 23.21 -26.74 -17.84
CA GLY A 828 22.13 -26.64 -16.85
C GLY A 828 22.35 -27.48 -15.59
N GLU A 829 23.56 -27.99 -15.39
CA GLU A 829 24.00 -28.70 -14.20
C GLU A 829 25.22 -27.98 -13.63
N VAL A 830 25.26 -27.78 -12.31
CA VAL A 830 26.35 -27.05 -11.65
C VAL A 830 27.71 -27.71 -11.92
N ASP A 831 28.70 -26.91 -12.27
CA ASP A 831 30.07 -27.32 -12.58
C ASP A 831 30.78 -27.90 -11.36
N ASP A 832 30.64 -27.24 -10.21
CA ASP A 832 31.24 -27.65 -8.94
C ASP A 832 30.72 -29.02 -8.49
N GLU A 833 31.64 -29.97 -8.32
CA GLU A 833 31.30 -31.36 -8.03
C GLU A 833 30.70 -31.54 -6.64
N ASN A 834 31.17 -30.79 -5.64
CA ASN A 834 30.62 -30.87 -4.29
C ASN A 834 29.19 -30.33 -4.26
N ALA A 835 28.93 -29.19 -4.90
CA ALA A 835 27.59 -28.64 -5.03
C ALA A 835 26.65 -29.59 -5.78
N PHE A 836 27.15 -30.26 -6.84
CA PHE A 836 26.38 -31.30 -7.54
C PHE A 836 26.03 -32.46 -6.60
N ALA A 837 27.02 -33.01 -5.87
CA ALA A 837 26.83 -34.11 -4.92
C ALA A 837 25.91 -33.74 -3.74
N MET A 838 25.84 -32.45 -3.38
CA MET A 838 24.88 -31.90 -2.42
C MET A 838 23.48 -31.65 -3.03
N GLY A 839 23.21 -32.14 -4.24
CA GLY A 839 21.89 -32.06 -4.88
C GLY A 839 21.67 -30.84 -5.77
N GLY A 840 22.73 -30.07 -6.07
CA GLY A 840 22.73 -28.94 -7.00
C GLY A 840 22.39 -27.57 -6.39
N VAL A 841 22.17 -27.50 -5.08
CA VAL A 841 21.96 -26.26 -4.32
C VAL A 841 23.02 -26.22 -3.22
N ALA A 842 23.95 -25.28 -3.31
CA ALA A 842 24.95 -25.08 -2.26
C ALA A 842 25.28 -23.60 -2.08
N ALA A 843 25.73 -23.24 -0.88
CA ALA A 843 26.07 -21.86 -0.55
C ALA A 843 27.38 -21.37 -1.19
N HIS A 844 28.22 -22.28 -1.70
CA HIS A 844 29.47 -21.94 -2.37
C HIS A 844 29.38 -21.91 -3.90
N ALA A 845 28.39 -22.60 -4.50
CA ALA A 845 28.16 -22.72 -5.95
C ALA A 845 26.73 -23.22 -6.27
N GLY A 846 26.30 -23.14 -7.55
CA GLY A 846 25.02 -23.69 -8.02
C GLY A 846 24.04 -22.67 -8.60
N MET A 847 24.32 -21.37 -8.46
CA MET A 847 23.53 -20.31 -9.08
C MET A 847 23.83 -20.20 -10.58
N PHE A 848 22.77 -20.19 -11.37
CA PHE A 848 22.78 -19.82 -12.78
C PHE A 848 22.17 -18.44 -12.94
N ALA A 849 22.73 -17.60 -13.81
CA ALA A 849 22.21 -16.24 -14.02
C ALA A 849 22.50 -15.69 -15.42
N THR A 850 21.82 -14.60 -15.76
CA THR A 850 22.10 -13.77 -16.93
C THR A 850 22.80 -12.48 -16.49
N ALA A 851 23.49 -11.81 -17.40
CA ALA A 851 24.16 -10.54 -17.09
C ALA A 851 23.15 -9.42 -16.73
N PRO A 852 21.98 -9.28 -17.38
CA PRO A 852 20.96 -8.32 -16.97
C PRO A 852 20.44 -8.51 -15.53
N ASP A 853 20.21 -9.74 -15.09
CA ASP A 853 19.76 -10.00 -13.71
C ASP A 853 20.85 -9.62 -12.69
N LEU A 854 22.11 -9.98 -12.96
CA LEU A 854 23.22 -9.61 -12.09
C LEU A 854 23.46 -8.08 -12.09
N ALA A 855 23.17 -7.39 -13.19
CA ALA A 855 23.23 -5.93 -13.27
C ALA A 855 22.22 -5.26 -12.32
N VAL A 856 21.01 -5.82 -12.20
CA VAL A 856 20.01 -5.36 -11.22
C VAL A 856 20.54 -5.49 -9.79
N PHE A 857 21.14 -6.63 -9.45
CA PHE A 857 21.75 -6.86 -8.15
C PHE A 857 22.90 -5.87 -7.87
N CYS A 858 23.79 -5.64 -8.85
CA CYS A 858 24.88 -4.68 -8.69
C CYS A 858 24.37 -3.25 -8.50
N GLN A 859 23.34 -2.85 -9.26
CA GLN A 859 22.73 -1.53 -9.09
C GLN A 859 22.03 -1.38 -7.74
N MET A 860 21.40 -2.43 -7.21
CA MET A 860 20.82 -2.43 -5.86
C MET A 860 21.89 -2.10 -4.81
N LEU A 861 23.09 -2.70 -4.92
CA LEU A 861 24.20 -2.39 -4.02
C LEU A 861 24.71 -0.95 -4.19
N LEU A 862 24.87 -0.45 -5.42
CA LEU A 862 25.26 0.94 -5.69
C LEU A 862 24.24 1.95 -5.16
N ASN A 863 22.95 1.61 -5.23
CA ASN A 863 21.86 2.42 -4.68
C ASN A 863 21.78 2.37 -3.14
N GLY A 864 22.74 1.73 -2.47
CA GLY A 864 22.74 1.58 -1.02
C GLY A 864 21.65 0.66 -0.50
N GLY A 865 21.28 -0.36 -1.29
CA GLY A 865 20.43 -1.46 -0.85
C GLY A 865 19.00 -1.43 -1.37
N ILE A 866 18.66 -0.50 -2.27
CA ILE A 866 17.31 -0.32 -2.82
C ILE A 866 17.29 -0.38 -4.35
N TYR A 867 16.32 -1.08 -4.92
CA TYR A 867 16.07 -1.10 -6.35
C TYR A 867 14.57 -1.25 -6.62
N ALA A 868 14.02 -0.50 -7.58
CA ALA A 868 12.60 -0.54 -7.92
C ALA A 868 11.65 -0.44 -6.70
N HIS A 869 11.96 0.46 -5.76
CA HIS A 869 11.22 0.63 -4.49
C HIS A 869 11.20 -0.61 -3.59
N LYS A 870 12.24 -1.46 -3.66
CA LYS A 870 12.44 -2.61 -2.77
C LYS A 870 13.79 -2.51 -2.10
N ARG A 871 13.80 -2.39 -0.77
CA ARG A 871 15.02 -2.40 0.04
C ARG A 871 15.34 -3.82 0.49
N LEU A 872 16.57 -4.25 0.25
CA LEU A 872 17.11 -5.55 0.68
C LEU A 872 18.08 -5.41 1.85
N LEU A 873 18.87 -4.34 1.87
CA LEU A 873 19.88 -4.06 2.88
C LEU A 873 19.88 -2.56 3.20
N THR A 874 20.34 -2.17 4.38
CA THR A 874 20.70 -0.77 4.64
C THR A 874 22.06 -0.42 4.03
N ARG A 875 22.29 0.88 3.79
CA ARG A 875 23.59 1.40 3.33
C ARG A 875 24.71 1.11 4.32
N ALA A 876 24.40 1.13 5.62
CA ALA A 876 25.33 0.78 6.69
C ALA A 876 25.76 -0.68 6.60
N THR A 877 24.82 -1.61 6.38
CA THR A 877 25.13 -3.04 6.20
C THR A 877 25.98 -3.26 4.95
N ILE A 878 25.66 -2.62 3.83
CA ILE A 878 26.48 -2.72 2.60
C ILE A 878 27.90 -2.23 2.88
N ALA A 879 28.04 -1.04 3.49
CA ALA A 879 29.35 -0.49 3.82
C ALA A 879 30.16 -1.42 4.74
N GLN A 880 29.52 -2.05 5.73
CA GLN A 880 30.17 -3.03 6.61
C GLN A 880 30.65 -4.27 5.85
N PHE A 881 29.83 -4.80 4.93
CA PHE A 881 30.13 -6.03 4.21
C PHE A 881 31.13 -5.83 3.07
N THR A 882 31.22 -4.64 2.50
CA THR A 882 32.15 -4.33 1.40
C THR A 882 33.44 -3.66 1.87
N ALA A 883 33.56 -3.33 3.16
CA ALA A 883 34.79 -2.78 3.73
C ALA A 883 35.91 -3.83 3.79
N PRO A 884 37.14 -3.51 3.34
CA PRO A 884 38.30 -4.38 3.52
C PRO A 884 38.51 -4.76 5.00
N GLN A 885 38.77 -6.04 5.25
CA GLN A 885 38.98 -6.60 6.58
C GLN A 885 40.48 -6.71 6.88
N THR A 886 40.85 -6.49 8.14
CA THR A 886 42.26 -6.48 8.60
C THR A 886 42.64 -7.72 9.41
N LEU A 887 41.82 -8.77 9.40
CA LEU A 887 42.11 -10.01 10.14
C LEU A 887 43.41 -10.66 9.65
N ALA A 888 43.54 -10.79 8.33
CA ALA A 888 44.73 -11.34 7.66
C ALA A 888 45.21 -10.32 6.60
N ALA A 889 45.56 -10.78 5.39
CA ALA A 889 45.89 -9.86 4.30
C ALA A 889 44.68 -9.00 3.92
N ASN A 890 44.89 -7.71 3.65
CA ASN A 890 43.86 -6.73 3.27
C ASN A 890 43.32 -6.94 1.83
N THR A 891 43.06 -8.19 1.43
CA THR A 891 42.58 -8.58 0.10
C THR A 891 41.11 -8.99 0.08
N ARG A 892 40.46 -9.04 1.25
CA ARG A 892 39.08 -9.50 1.43
C ARG A 892 38.23 -8.48 2.16
N ALA A 893 36.98 -8.37 1.75
CA ALA A 893 35.88 -7.86 2.54
C ALA A 893 35.01 -9.04 3.03
N LEU A 894 33.84 -8.81 3.64
CA LEU A 894 32.99 -9.91 4.12
C LEU A 894 32.28 -10.58 2.94
N GLY A 895 32.81 -11.73 2.50
CA GLY A 895 32.30 -12.47 1.34
C GLY A 895 32.60 -11.83 -0.03
N TRP A 896 33.43 -10.80 -0.05
CA TRP A 896 33.85 -10.08 -1.25
C TRP A 896 35.38 -9.97 -1.33
N MET A 897 35.90 -9.71 -2.53
CA MET A 897 37.31 -9.37 -2.76
C MET A 897 37.48 -7.85 -2.76
N ALA A 898 38.60 -7.38 -2.21
CA ALA A 898 39.05 -5.99 -2.38
C ALA A 898 40.05 -5.90 -3.55
N PRO A 899 40.12 -4.77 -4.26
CA PRO A 899 41.07 -4.58 -5.35
C PRO A 899 42.50 -4.51 -4.82
N THR A 900 43.41 -5.20 -5.50
CA THR A 900 44.87 -5.09 -5.28
C THR A 900 45.59 -4.87 -6.61
N THR A 901 46.86 -4.44 -6.55
CA THR A 901 47.66 -4.08 -7.73
C THR A 901 47.68 -5.15 -8.83
N ASP A 902 47.71 -6.44 -8.44
CA ASP A 902 47.76 -7.57 -9.37
C ASP A 902 46.46 -8.41 -9.36
N SER A 903 45.36 -7.83 -8.89
CA SER A 903 44.08 -8.56 -8.82
C SER A 903 43.33 -8.58 -10.15
N SER A 904 42.32 -9.45 -10.25
CA SER A 904 41.42 -9.55 -11.39
C SER A 904 40.62 -8.27 -11.70
N SER A 905 40.61 -7.28 -10.79
CA SER A 905 39.98 -5.98 -11.04
C SER A 905 40.70 -5.20 -12.14
N GLY A 906 41.97 -5.50 -12.43
CA GLY A 906 42.83 -4.59 -13.17
C GLY A 906 43.31 -3.45 -12.28
N HIS A 907 43.81 -2.39 -12.90
CA HIS A 907 44.58 -1.33 -12.26
C HIS A 907 43.75 -0.12 -11.84
N TYR A 908 42.58 0.08 -12.45
CA TYR A 908 41.91 1.37 -12.36
C TYR A 908 40.69 1.46 -11.42
N PHE A 909 40.21 0.37 -10.83
CA PHE A 909 39.13 0.43 -9.82
C PHE A 909 39.54 1.23 -8.57
N SER A 910 38.57 1.92 -7.94
CA SER A 910 38.82 2.69 -6.71
C SER A 910 39.14 1.80 -5.51
N ALA A 911 39.74 2.38 -4.46
CA ALA A 911 40.07 1.65 -3.22
C ALA A 911 38.84 1.06 -2.49
N ARG A 912 37.66 1.66 -2.66
CA ARG A 912 36.40 1.15 -2.08
C ARG A 912 35.65 0.18 -2.99
N SER A 913 36.23 -0.16 -4.14
CA SER A 913 35.63 -1.16 -5.02
C SER A 913 35.66 -2.54 -4.38
N PHE A 914 34.75 -3.40 -4.82
CA PHE A 914 34.68 -4.78 -4.37
C PHE A 914 34.15 -5.66 -5.49
N GLY A 915 34.51 -6.94 -5.46
CA GLY A 915 34.13 -7.86 -6.53
C GLY A 915 34.25 -9.32 -6.14
N HIS A 916 33.89 -10.18 -7.08
CA HIS A 916 34.04 -11.63 -6.93
C HIS A 916 34.21 -12.29 -8.31
N LEU A 917 34.85 -13.46 -8.31
CA LEU A 917 35.10 -14.27 -9.50
C LEU A 917 34.33 -15.60 -9.44
N GLY A 918 33.98 -16.15 -10.60
CA GLY A 918 33.50 -17.52 -10.75
C GLY A 918 34.52 -18.40 -11.49
N PHE A 919 34.63 -19.65 -11.07
CA PHE A 919 35.56 -20.62 -11.66
C PHE A 919 35.32 -20.85 -13.16
N THR A 920 34.05 -20.81 -13.58
CA THR A 920 33.57 -20.98 -14.96
C THR A 920 33.90 -19.81 -15.89
N GLY A 921 34.55 -18.76 -15.39
CA GLY A 921 34.98 -17.60 -16.19
C GLY A 921 34.15 -16.34 -15.99
N THR A 922 33.22 -16.35 -15.03
CA THR A 922 32.37 -15.22 -14.69
C THR A 922 33.04 -14.25 -13.70
N SER A 923 32.65 -12.98 -13.68
CA SER A 923 33.12 -12.01 -12.68
C SER A 923 32.17 -10.82 -12.51
N ILE A 924 32.15 -10.25 -11.31
CA ILE A 924 31.48 -8.98 -10.97
C ILE A 924 32.49 -8.10 -10.25
N TRP A 925 32.59 -6.83 -10.65
CA TRP A 925 33.29 -5.77 -9.91
C TRP A 925 32.42 -4.52 -9.84
N ILE A 926 32.37 -3.89 -8.66
CA ILE A 926 31.51 -2.75 -8.34
C ILE A 926 32.38 -1.65 -7.72
N ASP A 927 32.25 -0.43 -8.23
CA ASP A 927 32.94 0.78 -7.77
C ASP A 927 31.90 1.80 -7.26
N PRO A 928 31.70 1.90 -5.93
CA PRO A 928 30.75 2.83 -5.36
C PRO A 928 31.18 4.30 -5.50
N ASP A 929 32.47 4.60 -5.66
CA ASP A 929 32.94 5.99 -5.78
C ASP A 929 32.66 6.56 -7.18
N ARG A 930 32.57 5.68 -8.18
CA ARG A 930 32.30 6.06 -9.58
C ARG A 930 30.89 5.72 -10.06
N GLU A 931 30.08 5.09 -9.22
CA GLU A 931 28.77 4.53 -9.58
C GLU A 931 28.86 3.59 -10.79
N LEU A 932 29.86 2.70 -10.77
CA LEU A 932 30.20 1.79 -11.87
C LEU A 932 30.09 0.32 -11.42
N PHE A 933 29.63 -0.56 -12.30
CA PHE A 933 29.88 -1.99 -12.18
C PHE A 933 30.23 -2.60 -13.53
N ILE A 934 31.02 -3.67 -13.51
CA ILE A 934 31.38 -4.46 -14.69
C ILE A 934 31.13 -5.93 -14.38
N ILE A 935 30.35 -6.56 -15.25
CA ILE A 935 30.00 -7.98 -15.20
C ILE A 935 30.50 -8.61 -16.49
N LEU A 936 31.27 -9.69 -16.35
CA LEU A 936 31.69 -10.51 -17.49
C LEU A 936 31.22 -11.94 -17.22
N LEU A 937 30.32 -12.46 -18.05
CA LEU A 937 29.90 -13.86 -18.01
C LEU A 937 30.45 -14.61 -19.21
N THR A 938 31.20 -15.68 -18.95
CA THR A 938 31.78 -16.56 -19.98
C THR A 938 31.67 -18.01 -19.50
N ASN A 939 31.96 -18.95 -20.39
CA ASN A 939 32.11 -20.38 -20.10
C ASN A 939 33.55 -20.83 -20.39
N ARG A 940 34.55 -20.22 -19.73
CA ARG A 940 35.99 -20.46 -19.97
C ARG A 940 36.42 -21.91 -19.78
N VAL A 941 35.66 -22.68 -18.98
CA VAL A 941 35.93 -24.11 -18.73
C VAL A 941 35.39 -25.01 -19.83
N TYR A 942 34.75 -24.44 -20.87
CA TYR A 942 34.36 -25.18 -22.06
C TYR A 942 35.52 -25.23 -23.09
N PRO A 943 35.87 -26.42 -23.64
CA PRO A 943 35.36 -27.73 -23.26
C PRO A 943 36.08 -28.34 -22.05
N THR A 944 37.20 -27.76 -21.59
CA THR A 944 37.97 -28.25 -20.43
C THR A 944 38.38 -27.13 -19.47
N ARG A 945 38.30 -27.40 -18.16
CA ARG A 945 38.76 -26.49 -17.09
C ARG A 945 40.26 -26.18 -17.08
N ALA A 946 41.08 -26.89 -17.86
CA ALA A 946 42.52 -26.65 -17.96
C ALA A 946 42.88 -25.27 -18.55
N ASN A 947 41.93 -24.60 -19.22
CA ASN A 947 42.14 -23.31 -19.84
C ASN A 947 42.16 -22.15 -18.82
N ASN A 948 43.33 -21.55 -18.57
CA ASN A 948 43.52 -20.46 -17.60
C ASN A 948 43.70 -19.07 -18.22
N LYS A 949 43.46 -18.90 -19.53
CA LYS A 949 43.66 -17.61 -20.22
C LYS A 949 42.78 -16.48 -19.67
N ILE A 950 41.62 -16.81 -19.07
CA ILE A 950 40.71 -15.85 -18.43
C ILE A 950 41.39 -14.95 -17.37
N THR A 951 42.47 -15.41 -16.74
CA THR A 951 43.22 -14.68 -15.72
C THR A 951 43.81 -13.37 -16.26
N ALA A 952 44.24 -13.34 -17.53
CA ALA A 952 44.72 -12.13 -18.19
C ALA A 952 43.59 -11.27 -18.78
N VAL A 953 42.49 -11.91 -19.23
CA VAL A 953 41.39 -11.23 -19.92
C VAL A 953 40.57 -10.34 -18.98
N ARG A 954 40.25 -10.82 -17.77
CA ARG A 954 39.46 -10.06 -16.78
C ARG A 954 40.04 -8.69 -16.44
N PRO A 955 41.29 -8.55 -15.97
CA PRO A 955 41.85 -7.24 -15.67
C PRO A 955 41.93 -6.35 -16.93
N ALA A 956 42.28 -6.93 -18.09
CA ALA A 956 42.38 -6.17 -19.33
C ALA A 956 41.03 -5.59 -19.80
N VAL A 957 39.93 -6.34 -19.69
CA VAL A 957 38.61 -5.80 -20.07
C VAL A 957 38.12 -4.76 -19.07
N HIS A 958 38.36 -4.96 -17.77
CA HIS A 958 38.01 -3.98 -16.74
C HIS A 958 38.75 -2.66 -16.97
N ASP A 959 40.05 -2.71 -17.21
CA ASP A 959 40.86 -1.52 -17.50
C ASP A 959 40.39 -0.83 -18.77
N ALA A 960 40.16 -1.58 -19.86
CA ALA A 960 39.68 -1.02 -21.11
C ALA A 960 38.31 -0.33 -21.00
N VAL A 961 37.40 -0.84 -20.16
CA VAL A 961 36.11 -0.19 -19.88
C VAL A 961 36.31 1.12 -19.11
N ILE A 962 37.15 1.12 -18.07
CA ILE A 962 37.40 2.30 -17.24
C ILE A 962 38.10 3.40 -18.05
N GLU A 963 39.07 3.02 -18.89
CA GLU A 963 39.74 3.89 -19.84
C GLU A 963 38.76 4.49 -20.87
N ALA A 964 37.90 3.65 -21.46
CA ALA A 964 36.89 4.08 -22.43
C ALA A 964 35.91 5.11 -21.85
N LEU A 965 35.60 5.02 -20.55
CA LEU A 965 34.75 5.98 -19.85
C LEU A 965 35.50 7.25 -19.40
N GLY A 966 36.82 7.31 -19.60
CA GLY A 966 37.67 8.43 -19.21
C GLY A 966 37.82 8.56 -17.69
N LEU A 967 37.84 7.43 -16.96
CA LEU A 967 37.80 7.38 -15.50
C LEU A 967 39.18 7.05 -14.87
N VAL A 968 40.24 7.08 -15.66
CA VAL A 968 41.61 6.88 -15.16
C VAL A 968 42.02 8.10 -14.31
N SER A 969 42.21 7.91 -13.00
CA SER A 969 42.80 8.96 -12.16
C SER A 969 44.32 8.90 -12.22
N THR A 970 44.94 10.06 -12.43
CA THR A 970 46.37 10.25 -12.15
C THR A 970 46.57 10.32 -10.64
N ALA A 971 47.30 9.35 -10.08
CA ALA A 971 47.67 9.12 -8.67
C ALA A 971 46.74 8.19 -7.85
N ARG A 972 47.36 7.15 -7.29
CA ARG A 972 46.87 6.32 -6.16
C ARG A 972 47.47 6.86 -4.86
#